data_AF-A0A7J5UK99-F1
#
_entry.id   AF-A0A7J5UK99-F1
#
_cell.length_a   1.000
_cell.length_b   1.000
_cell.length_c   1.000
_cell.angle_alpha   90.00
_cell.angle_beta   90.00
_cell.angle_gamma   90.00
#
_symmetry.space_group_name_H-M   'P 1'
#
loop_
_entity.id
_entity.type
_entity.pdbx_description
1 polymer ?
#
loop_
_entity_poly.entity_id
_entity_poly.type
_entity_poly.pdbx_seq_one_letter_code
_entity_poly.pdbx_strand_id
1 'polypeptide(L)'
;MAAPAAVAVLLLAVPVLGMLLRVPWARFPALLATEASVDALLLSLRTSLAATALCVLLGVPLALVLARTRWPGQRVVRTLVLLPLVLPPVVSGLALLTTLGRRGLLGARLEALGIDVAFTTAAVVLAQTFVSLPFLVLSLEGAVRTAGHRYEDVAATLGARPTTVLRRVTLPLLLPALGSGTALAFARSLGEFGATLTFAGSLQGVTRTLPLEIYLQRETDPDAALALSVVLIAVAAVIVLATQRGRRRSPGAGGPGAAGEPDDAASAPSPTGVDRRSAPGQAAAGAGPGVTVSFRQAWPDESSPQRAPVAEERSAPARRAPVAEERPAAARRALAATGMPAAARRPAGGGEPAPGASIMVHASVPERGVDLDVELPGGQVVAVLGPNGAGKSTLLGLLSGLVRPGAGTVRIGARTVADDATWVPPHARRAALLAQEPLLLPHLDALGNVAFGPRAGGVPRASADRLARERLAQVGAEALAGRRPHQLSGGQAQRVALARALAPEPDVLLLDEPLSALDVSAAVAMRQVLRTLLRGSGRTAVLVTHDLLDVLAVADAVVVLDGGRVVEQGPALEVLTRPRSAFAARLAGVNLVLGGLAPEGDAVVTGSLALHGLVDPACQAGEQVAATFSPRAVSVHRTPPGGSPRNVVGVTVTGLEHLGELVRVRATTADGHSLAADITPAAVAELSLQHGATVLFSVKAAEVTIFPA
;
A
#
# COMPACT_ATOMS: atom_id res chain seq x y z
N MET A 1 -6.70 -2.23 -34.34
CA MET A 1 -7.40 -1.53 -33.24
C MET A 1 -8.04 -0.20 -33.64
N ALA A 2 -7.37 0.68 -34.40
CA ALA A 2 -7.95 1.97 -34.80
C ALA A 2 -9.22 1.86 -35.68
N ALA A 3 -9.23 0.96 -36.68
CA ALA A 3 -10.38 0.74 -37.55
C ALA A 3 -11.67 0.30 -36.80
N PRO A 4 -11.66 -0.76 -35.96
CA PRO A 4 -12.85 -1.14 -35.20
C PRO A 4 -13.28 -0.07 -34.20
N ALA A 5 -12.34 0.70 -33.61
CA ALA A 5 -12.68 1.84 -32.76
C ALA A 5 -13.38 2.97 -33.52
N ALA A 6 -12.92 3.31 -34.72
CA ALA A 6 -13.56 4.31 -35.56
C ALA A 6 -14.97 3.88 -35.99
N VAL A 7 -15.16 2.61 -36.36
CA VAL A 7 -16.48 2.05 -36.66
C VAL A 7 -17.41 2.16 -35.46
N ALA A 8 -16.93 1.84 -34.25
CA ALA A 8 -17.73 1.98 -33.03
C ALA A 8 -18.12 3.44 -32.76
N VAL A 9 -17.20 4.40 -32.96
CA VAL A 9 -17.49 5.83 -32.82
C VAL A 9 -18.54 6.28 -33.84
N LEU A 10 -18.40 5.88 -35.11
CA LEU A 10 -19.37 6.20 -36.16
C LEU A 10 -20.75 5.61 -35.85
N LEU A 11 -20.82 4.36 -35.38
CA LEU A 11 -22.06 3.70 -34.98
C LEU A 11 -22.80 4.48 -33.88
N LEU A 12 -22.07 5.09 -32.94
CA LEU A 12 -22.64 5.91 -31.87
C LEU A 12 -22.98 7.34 -32.34
N ALA A 13 -22.16 7.93 -33.21
CA ALA A 13 -22.28 9.33 -33.62
C ALA A 13 -23.33 9.56 -34.72
N VAL A 14 -23.43 8.66 -35.71
CA VAL A 14 -24.29 8.82 -36.88
C VAL A 14 -25.78 8.95 -36.51
N PRO A 15 -26.37 8.12 -35.62
CA PRO A 15 -27.78 8.28 -35.23
C PRO A 15 -28.06 9.63 -34.56
N VAL A 16 -27.17 10.10 -33.69
CA VAL A 16 -27.30 11.40 -33.01
C VAL A 16 -27.20 12.54 -34.02
N LEU A 17 -26.24 12.47 -34.95
CA LEU A 17 -26.10 13.46 -36.03
C LEU A 17 -27.34 13.48 -36.94
N GLY A 18 -27.85 12.31 -37.32
CA GLY A 18 -29.07 12.19 -38.13
C GLY A 18 -30.29 12.81 -37.46
N MET A 19 -30.41 12.67 -36.14
CA MET A 19 -31.47 13.32 -35.37
C MET A 19 -31.31 14.85 -35.36
N LEU A 20 -30.10 15.36 -35.10
CA LEU A 20 -29.80 16.80 -35.07
C LEU A 20 -30.06 17.50 -36.42
N LEU A 21 -29.81 16.80 -37.53
CA LEU A 21 -30.04 17.34 -38.88
C LEU A 21 -31.53 17.45 -39.24
N ARG A 22 -32.41 16.70 -38.58
CA ARG A 22 -33.86 16.69 -38.86
C ARG A 22 -34.69 17.58 -37.94
N VAL A 23 -34.06 18.25 -36.98
CA VAL A 23 -34.77 19.07 -35.99
C VAL A 23 -35.24 20.39 -36.61
N PRO A 24 -36.51 20.78 -36.45
CA PRO A 24 -37.03 22.04 -36.97
C PRO A 24 -36.60 23.21 -36.07
N TRP A 25 -35.35 23.65 -36.22
CA TRP A 25 -34.72 24.69 -35.38
C TRP A 25 -35.53 25.99 -35.28
N ALA A 26 -36.26 26.39 -36.32
CA ALA A 26 -37.11 27.58 -36.31
C ALA A 26 -38.32 27.46 -35.36
N ARG A 27 -38.88 26.26 -35.21
CA ARG A 27 -40.04 25.98 -34.33
C ARG A 27 -39.63 25.41 -32.98
N PHE A 28 -38.36 25.06 -32.81
CA PHE A 28 -37.83 24.41 -31.61
C PHE A 28 -38.19 25.13 -30.30
N PRO A 29 -38.05 26.47 -30.15
CA PRO A 29 -38.45 27.14 -28.91
C PRO A 29 -39.96 27.03 -28.63
N ALA A 30 -40.80 27.10 -29.68
CA ALA A 30 -42.24 27.00 -29.54
C ALA A 30 -42.69 25.58 -29.17
N LEU A 31 -42.05 24.55 -29.72
CA LEU A 31 -42.32 23.13 -29.41
C LEU A 31 -41.95 22.78 -27.96
N LEU A 32 -40.88 23.40 -27.43
CA LEU A 32 -40.49 23.23 -26.04
C LEU A 32 -41.32 24.04 -25.04
N ALA A 33 -41.93 25.14 -25.49
CA ALA A 33 -42.74 26.01 -24.65
C ALA A 33 -44.17 25.49 -24.42
N THR A 34 -44.55 24.35 -25.00
CA THR A 34 -45.86 23.74 -24.74
C THR A 34 -45.95 23.26 -23.29
N GLU A 35 -47.13 23.41 -22.68
CA GLU A 35 -47.35 23.03 -21.27
C GLU A 35 -46.96 21.57 -20.99
N ALA A 36 -47.33 20.65 -21.88
CA ALA A 36 -46.98 19.23 -21.77
C ALA A 36 -45.45 18.99 -21.78
N SER A 37 -44.71 19.68 -22.65
CA SER A 37 -43.24 19.59 -22.74
C SER A 37 -42.56 20.11 -21.48
N VAL A 38 -43.01 21.27 -20.98
CA VAL A 38 -42.45 21.89 -19.76
C VAL A 38 -42.74 21.04 -18.54
N ASP A 39 -43.98 20.56 -18.39
CA ASP A 39 -44.39 19.68 -17.28
C ASP A 39 -43.57 18.38 -17.30
N ALA A 40 -43.44 17.73 -18.45
CA ALA A 40 -42.68 16.50 -18.58
C ALA A 40 -41.19 16.70 -18.29
N LEU A 41 -40.59 17.80 -18.73
CA LEU A 41 -39.20 18.16 -18.46
C LEU A 41 -38.95 18.41 -16.96
N LEU A 42 -39.78 19.26 -16.34
CA LEU A 42 -39.66 19.60 -14.92
C LEU A 42 -39.90 18.36 -14.03
N LEU A 43 -40.93 17.57 -14.35
CA LEU A 43 -41.21 16.34 -13.63
C LEU A 43 -40.04 15.37 -13.72
N SER A 44 -39.49 15.15 -14.91
CA SER A 44 -38.35 14.24 -15.12
C SER A 44 -37.11 14.67 -14.36
N LEU A 45 -36.82 15.97 -14.33
CA LEU A 45 -35.69 16.50 -13.58
C LEU A 45 -35.90 16.30 -12.07
N ARG A 46 -37.09 16.62 -11.55
CA ARG A 46 -37.42 16.45 -10.13
C ARG A 46 -37.36 14.99 -9.70
N THR A 47 -38.00 14.08 -10.45
CA THR A 47 -38.03 12.66 -10.09
C THR A 47 -36.66 12.01 -10.25
N SER A 48 -35.90 12.36 -11.29
CA SER A 48 -34.54 11.83 -11.48
C SER A 48 -33.60 12.31 -10.38
N LEU A 49 -33.65 13.59 -9.97
CA LEU A 49 -32.87 14.10 -8.84
C LEU A 49 -33.25 13.40 -7.53
N ALA A 50 -34.54 13.22 -7.25
CA ALA A 50 -35.01 12.51 -6.07
C ALA A 50 -34.57 11.03 -6.08
N ALA A 51 -34.69 10.35 -7.22
CA ALA A 51 -34.26 8.96 -7.38
C ALA A 51 -32.74 8.83 -7.24
N THR A 52 -31.96 9.76 -7.79
CA THR A 52 -30.50 9.78 -7.62
C THR A 52 -30.11 10.04 -6.17
N ALA A 53 -30.78 10.96 -5.46
CA ALA A 53 -30.54 11.17 -4.03
C ALA A 53 -30.82 9.91 -3.22
N LEU A 54 -31.91 9.20 -3.53
CA LEU A 54 -32.23 7.92 -2.90
C LEU A 54 -31.22 6.82 -3.26
N CYS A 55 -30.75 6.79 -4.51
CA CYS A 55 -29.66 5.91 -4.93
C CYS A 55 -28.40 6.17 -4.11
N VAL A 56 -27.99 7.43 -3.92
CA VAL A 56 -26.81 7.77 -3.11
C VAL A 56 -27.01 7.36 -1.65
N LEU A 57 -28.17 7.66 -1.07
CA LEU A 57 -28.49 7.36 0.32
C LEU A 57 -28.47 5.84 0.61
N LEU A 58 -29.03 5.03 -0.28
CA LEU A 58 -29.14 3.57 -0.10
C LEU A 58 -27.94 2.82 -0.68
N GLY A 59 -27.45 3.25 -1.84
CA GLY A 59 -26.42 2.58 -2.62
C GLY A 59 -25.03 2.76 -2.06
N VAL A 60 -24.68 3.90 -1.45
CA VAL A 60 -23.35 4.09 -0.84
C VAL A 60 -23.14 3.14 0.35
N PRO A 61 -24.05 3.07 1.36
CA PRO A 61 -23.91 2.09 2.44
C PRO A 61 -23.91 0.65 1.92
N LEU A 62 -24.80 0.33 0.99
CA LEU A 62 -24.89 -1.02 0.42
C LEU A 62 -23.59 -1.42 -0.30
N ALA A 63 -23.01 -0.52 -1.11
CA ALA A 63 -21.73 -0.76 -1.78
C ALA A 63 -20.59 -0.96 -0.78
N LEU A 64 -20.55 -0.17 0.29
CA LEU A 64 -19.53 -0.31 1.34
C LEU A 64 -19.68 -1.64 2.10
N VAL A 65 -20.90 -2.04 2.46
CA VAL A 65 -21.16 -3.34 3.11
C VAL A 65 -20.76 -4.48 2.18
N LEU A 66 -21.21 -4.46 0.92
CA LEU A 66 -20.89 -5.47 -0.07
C LEU A 66 -19.40 -5.54 -0.40
N ALA A 67 -18.67 -4.43 -0.34
CA ALA A 67 -17.24 -4.43 -0.59
C ALA A 67 -16.41 -4.90 0.61
N ARG A 68 -16.88 -4.68 1.84
CA ARG A 68 -16.03 -4.79 3.06
C ARG A 68 -16.38 -5.90 4.03
N THR A 69 -17.60 -6.40 3.98
CA THR A 69 -18.02 -7.52 4.83
C THR A 69 -18.12 -8.80 4.01
N ARG A 70 -17.75 -9.92 4.63
CA ARG A 70 -17.97 -11.27 4.09
C ARG A 70 -18.94 -11.98 5.00
N TRP A 71 -20.08 -12.38 4.46
CA TRP A 71 -21.13 -13.09 5.20
C TRP A 71 -21.89 -13.98 4.20
N PRO A 72 -22.50 -15.09 4.66
CA PRO A 72 -22.98 -16.15 3.77
C PRO A 72 -24.03 -15.69 2.75
N GLY A 73 -24.91 -14.74 3.10
CA GLY A 73 -25.94 -14.21 2.19
C GLY A 73 -25.48 -13.11 1.24
N GLN A 74 -24.20 -12.72 1.25
CA GLN A 74 -23.66 -11.66 0.39
C GLN A 74 -23.86 -11.96 -1.11
N ARG A 75 -23.77 -13.24 -1.51
CA ARG A 75 -24.00 -13.66 -2.91
C ARG A 75 -25.43 -13.35 -3.35
N VAL A 76 -26.41 -13.66 -2.49
CA VAL A 76 -27.83 -13.40 -2.76
C VAL A 76 -28.08 -11.91 -2.91
N VAL A 77 -27.55 -11.08 -2.00
CA VAL A 77 -27.70 -9.61 -2.09
C VAL A 77 -27.08 -9.06 -3.38
N ARG A 78 -25.90 -9.53 -3.80
CA ARG A 78 -25.31 -9.12 -5.09
C ARG A 78 -26.18 -9.51 -6.26
N THR A 79 -26.72 -10.72 -6.27
CA THR A 79 -27.65 -11.17 -7.32
C THR A 79 -28.89 -10.29 -7.36
N LEU A 80 -29.47 -9.94 -6.20
CA LEU A 80 -30.63 -9.04 -6.11
C LEU A 80 -30.32 -7.62 -6.61
N VAL A 81 -29.12 -7.10 -6.34
CA VAL A 81 -28.68 -5.80 -6.87
C VAL A 81 -28.47 -5.85 -8.39
N LEU A 82 -27.99 -6.97 -8.93
CA LEU A 82 -27.76 -7.12 -10.36
C LEU A 82 -29.04 -7.43 -11.16
N LEU A 83 -30.04 -8.01 -10.52
CA LEU A 83 -31.27 -8.47 -11.17
C LEU A 83 -31.95 -7.38 -12.02
N PRO A 84 -32.12 -6.11 -11.56
CA PRO A 84 -32.75 -5.06 -12.36
C PRO A 84 -32.01 -4.71 -13.66
N LEU A 85 -30.71 -5.04 -13.78
CA LEU A 85 -29.93 -4.80 -14.99
C LEU A 85 -30.23 -5.82 -16.09
N VAL A 86 -30.67 -7.02 -15.72
CA VAL A 86 -30.94 -8.13 -16.65
C VAL A 86 -32.43 -8.22 -16.99
N LEU A 87 -33.30 -7.77 -16.07
CA LEU A 87 -34.75 -7.78 -16.29
C LEU A 87 -35.16 -6.73 -17.33
N PRO A 88 -36.03 -7.10 -18.30
CA PRO A 88 -36.70 -6.12 -19.13
C PRO A 88 -37.43 -5.08 -18.25
N PRO A 89 -37.37 -3.77 -18.58
CA PRO A 89 -37.94 -2.71 -17.72
C PRO A 89 -39.43 -2.91 -17.39
N VAL A 90 -40.20 -3.46 -18.32
CA VAL A 90 -41.64 -3.78 -18.11
C VAL A 90 -41.81 -4.82 -17.00
N VAL A 91 -40.96 -5.84 -16.95
CA VAL A 91 -41.00 -6.87 -15.89
C VAL A 91 -40.65 -6.26 -14.54
N SER A 92 -39.65 -5.37 -14.49
CA SER A 92 -39.33 -4.58 -13.29
C SER A 92 -40.51 -3.73 -12.83
N GLY A 93 -41.22 -3.09 -13.76
CA GLY A 93 -42.44 -2.32 -13.47
C GLY A 93 -43.59 -3.18 -12.95
N LEU A 94 -43.83 -4.36 -13.53
CA LEU A 94 -44.83 -5.32 -13.06
C LEU A 94 -44.50 -5.85 -11.66
N ALA A 95 -43.22 -6.15 -11.39
CA ALA A 95 -42.77 -6.57 -10.07
C ALA A 95 -43.04 -5.48 -9.01
N LEU A 96 -42.77 -4.21 -9.33
CA LEU A 96 -43.09 -3.08 -8.45
C LEU A 96 -44.60 -2.86 -8.29
N LEU A 97 -45.38 -3.02 -9.36
CA LEU A 97 -46.84 -2.86 -9.31
C LEU A 97 -47.51 -3.96 -8.48
N THR A 98 -47.08 -5.21 -8.64
CA THR A 98 -47.61 -6.36 -7.87
C THR A 98 -47.19 -6.35 -6.41
N THR A 99 -46.11 -5.64 -6.06
CA THR A 99 -45.66 -5.50 -4.66
C THR A 99 -46.23 -4.25 -3.99
N LEU A 100 -46.14 -3.09 -4.63
CA LEU A 100 -46.45 -1.77 -4.07
C LEU A 100 -47.72 -1.10 -4.63
N GLY A 101 -48.35 -1.67 -5.66
CA GLY A 101 -49.63 -1.19 -6.18
C GLY A 101 -50.77 -1.41 -5.19
N ARG A 102 -51.90 -0.72 -5.35
CA ARG A 102 -53.05 -0.76 -4.40
C ARG A 102 -53.51 -2.19 -4.07
N ARG A 103 -53.56 -3.08 -5.06
CA ARG A 103 -53.90 -4.51 -4.90
C ARG A 103 -52.69 -5.43 -4.70
N GLY A 104 -51.52 -4.86 -4.46
CA GLY A 104 -50.26 -5.58 -4.31
C GLY A 104 -50.05 -6.11 -2.90
N LEU A 105 -49.00 -6.94 -2.75
CA LEU A 105 -48.65 -7.62 -1.49
C LEU A 105 -48.50 -6.68 -0.29
N LEU A 106 -47.93 -5.49 -0.51
CA LEU A 106 -47.70 -4.48 0.52
C LEU A 106 -48.61 -3.26 0.38
N GLY A 107 -49.17 -3.01 -0.81
CA GLY A 107 -49.95 -1.81 -1.08
C GLY A 107 -51.24 -1.71 -0.27
N ALA A 108 -51.96 -2.81 -0.05
CA ALA A 108 -53.18 -2.80 0.77
C ALA A 108 -52.90 -2.38 2.23
N ARG A 109 -51.71 -2.71 2.76
CA ARG A 109 -51.29 -2.29 4.11
C ARG A 109 -50.83 -0.83 4.14
N LEU A 110 -50.23 -0.32 3.05
CA LEU A 110 -49.85 1.08 2.92
C LEU A 110 -51.08 1.98 2.74
N GLU A 111 -52.08 1.53 1.99
CA GLU A 111 -53.36 2.22 1.80
C GLU A 111 -54.14 2.29 3.13
N ALA A 112 -54.11 1.24 3.95
CA ALA A 112 -54.65 1.27 5.31
C ALA A 112 -53.95 2.30 6.23
N LEU A 113 -52.71 2.70 5.89
CA LEU A 113 -51.96 3.76 6.56
C LEU A 113 -52.13 5.13 5.87
N GLY A 114 -52.98 5.23 4.84
CA GLY A 114 -53.25 6.44 4.07
C GLY A 114 -52.16 6.80 3.05
N ILE A 115 -51.30 5.84 2.65
CA ILE A 115 -50.18 6.07 1.72
C ILE A 115 -50.49 5.41 0.37
N ASP A 116 -50.91 6.21 -0.60
CA ASP A 116 -51.09 5.79 -1.99
C ASP A 116 -49.79 5.93 -2.80
N VAL A 117 -49.23 4.81 -3.27
CA VAL A 117 -47.96 4.82 -4.00
C VAL A 117 -48.16 4.73 -5.51
N ALA A 118 -49.00 3.82 -6.02
CA ALA A 118 -49.21 3.66 -7.46
C ALA A 118 -49.88 4.87 -8.11
N PHE A 119 -49.51 5.16 -9.36
CA PHE A 119 -49.96 6.32 -10.12
C PHE A 119 -49.59 7.69 -9.52
N THR A 120 -48.58 7.73 -8.64
CA THR A 120 -48.06 8.97 -8.06
C THR A 120 -46.62 9.26 -8.53
N THR A 121 -46.17 10.50 -8.31
CA THR A 121 -44.76 10.86 -8.50
C THR A 121 -43.81 10.02 -7.63
N ALA A 122 -44.26 9.53 -6.47
CA ALA A 122 -43.46 8.61 -5.65
C ALA A 122 -43.24 7.26 -6.33
N ALA A 123 -44.23 6.73 -7.06
CA ALA A 123 -44.05 5.52 -7.87
C ALA A 123 -43.00 5.71 -8.97
N VAL A 124 -42.95 6.88 -9.61
CA VAL A 124 -41.91 7.22 -10.59
C VAL A 124 -40.52 7.17 -9.95
N VAL A 125 -40.36 7.84 -8.80
CA VAL A 125 -39.07 7.88 -8.08
C VAL A 125 -38.63 6.49 -7.64
N LEU A 126 -39.54 5.65 -7.16
CA LEU A 126 -39.24 4.27 -6.74
C LEU A 126 -38.84 3.38 -7.93
N ALA A 127 -39.55 3.45 -9.05
CA ALA A 127 -39.18 2.72 -10.26
C ALA A 127 -37.80 3.14 -10.79
N GLN A 128 -37.57 4.45 -10.89
CA GLN A 128 -36.27 4.99 -11.29
C GLN A 128 -35.15 4.55 -10.33
N THR A 129 -35.39 4.58 -9.03
CA THR A 129 -34.41 4.14 -8.03
C THR A 129 -34.10 2.65 -8.18
N PHE A 130 -35.11 1.80 -8.31
CA PHE A 130 -34.94 0.35 -8.47
C PHE A 130 -34.04 0.00 -9.65
N VAL A 131 -34.21 0.71 -10.77
CA VAL A 131 -33.47 0.46 -12.02
C VAL A 131 -32.09 1.14 -12.02
N SER A 132 -31.94 2.28 -11.34
CA SER A 132 -30.69 3.07 -11.35
C SER A 132 -29.71 2.74 -10.22
N LEU A 133 -30.19 2.21 -9.09
CA LEU A 133 -29.37 1.84 -7.93
C LEU A 133 -28.18 0.92 -8.29
N PRO A 134 -28.33 -0.12 -9.15
CA PRO A 134 -27.23 -1.05 -9.45
C PRO A 134 -26.01 -0.36 -10.07
N PHE A 135 -26.20 0.66 -10.90
CA PHE A 135 -25.11 1.39 -11.55
C PHE A 135 -24.21 2.11 -10.53
N LEU A 136 -24.81 2.74 -9.52
CA LEU A 136 -24.08 3.37 -8.44
C LEU A 136 -23.34 2.32 -7.59
N VAL A 137 -24.05 1.24 -7.20
CA VAL A 137 -23.49 0.20 -6.33
C VAL A 137 -22.30 -0.48 -6.99
N LEU A 138 -22.40 -0.86 -8.26
CA LEU A 138 -21.30 -1.49 -9.00
C LEU A 138 -20.10 -0.57 -9.16
N SER A 139 -20.33 0.70 -9.51
CA SER A 139 -19.25 1.66 -9.68
C SER A 139 -18.50 1.91 -8.37
N LEU A 140 -19.20 1.97 -7.23
CA LEU A 140 -18.58 2.18 -5.93
C LEU A 140 -17.95 0.91 -5.37
N GLU A 141 -18.63 -0.23 -5.45
CA GLU A 141 -18.10 -1.52 -4.97
C GLU A 141 -16.78 -1.86 -5.69
N GLY A 142 -16.73 -1.67 -7.01
CA GLY A 142 -15.49 -1.82 -7.78
C GLY A 142 -14.38 -0.92 -7.28
N ALA A 143 -14.66 0.38 -7.08
CA ALA A 143 -13.68 1.35 -6.60
C ALA A 143 -13.17 1.04 -5.18
N VAL A 144 -14.06 0.62 -4.27
CA VAL A 144 -13.70 0.26 -2.89
C VAL A 144 -12.78 -0.95 -2.88
N ARG A 145 -13.09 -1.99 -3.68
CA ARG A 145 -12.25 -3.19 -3.76
C ARG A 145 -10.86 -2.89 -4.33
N THR A 146 -10.77 -2.04 -5.34
CA THR A 146 -9.48 -1.63 -5.93
C THR A 146 -8.66 -0.77 -4.96
N ALA A 147 -9.31 0.13 -4.20
CA ALA A 147 -8.61 0.98 -3.23
C ALA A 147 -8.07 0.21 -2.01
N GLY A 148 -8.68 -0.92 -1.65
CA GLY A 148 -8.28 -1.74 -0.50
C GLY A 148 -8.50 -1.03 0.85
N HIS A 149 -7.80 -1.50 1.89
CA HIS A 149 -7.95 -1.04 3.29
C HIS A 149 -6.74 -0.29 3.85
N ARG A 150 -5.62 -0.23 3.12
CA ARG A 150 -4.31 0.20 3.66
C ARG A 150 -4.33 1.61 4.24
N TYR A 151 -5.00 2.57 3.59
CA TYR A 151 -5.14 3.94 4.12
C TYR A 151 -5.99 3.99 5.41
N GLU A 152 -6.96 3.10 5.52
CA GLU A 152 -7.89 3.02 6.66
C GLU A 152 -7.19 2.42 7.88
N ASP A 153 -6.41 1.37 7.65
CA ASP A 153 -5.60 0.71 8.66
C ASP A 153 -4.60 1.70 9.28
N VAL A 154 -3.84 2.40 8.44
CA VAL A 154 -2.91 3.45 8.92
C VAL A 154 -3.67 4.54 9.68
N ALA A 155 -4.76 5.06 9.13
CA ALA A 155 -5.55 6.09 9.80
C ALA A 155 -6.10 5.61 11.16
N ALA A 156 -6.51 4.35 11.27
CA ALA A 156 -6.97 3.76 12.51
C ALA A 156 -5.83 3.70 13.54
N THR A 157 -4.62 3.28 13.18
CA THR A 157 -3.46 3.28 14.10
C THR A 157 -3.06 4.68 14.59
N LEU A 158 -3.41 5.73 13.84
CA LEU A 158 -3.21 7.14 14.25
C LEU A 158 -4.28 7.66 15.23
N GLY A 159 -5.23 6.82 15.66
CA GLY A 159 -6.29 7.18 16.60
C GLY A 159 -7.64 7.53 15.96
N ALA A 160 -7.81 7.34 14.65
CA ALA A 160 -9.09 7.64 14.00
C ALA A 160 -10.14 6.55 14.23
N ARG A 161 -11.27 6.93 14.84
CA ARG A 161 -12.47 6.07 14.99
C ARG A 161 -13.05 5.67 13.62
N PRO A 162 -13.80 4.56 13.52
CA PRO A 162 -14.38 4.09 12.25
C PRO A 162 -15.20 5.15 11.51
N THR A 163 -15.96 5.98 12.22
CA THR A 163 -16.74 7.09 11.63
C THR A 163 -15.85 8.20 11.07
N THR A 164 -14.73 8.50 11.75
CA THR A 164 -13.72 9.46 11.27
C THR A 164 -12.99 8.93 10.05
N VAL A 165 -12.62 7.63 10.05
CA VAL A 165 -12.02 6.96 8.89
C VAL A 165 -12.97 7.03 7.69
N LEU A 166 -14.23 6.63 7.86
CA LEU A 166 -15.23 6.70 6.81
C LEU A 166 -15.37 8.12 6.23
N ARG A 167 -15.53 9.13 7.10
CA ARG A 167 -15.80 10.50 6.68
C ARG A 167 -14.58 11.23 6.11
N ARG A 168 -13.39 11.02 6.67
CA ARG A 168 -12.17 11.80 6.33
C ARG A 168 -11.16 11.07 5.48
N VAL A 169 -11.27 9.74 5.35
CA VAL A 169 -10.36 8.92 4.54
C VAL A 169 -11.14 8.26 3.41
N THR A 170 -12.11 7.41 3.73
CA THR A 170 -12.83 6.58 2.75
C THR A 170 -13.64 7.42 1.75
N LEU A 171 -14.56 8.27 2.22
CA LEU A 171 -15.44 9.02 1.33
C LEU A 171 -14.68 9.98 0.38
N PRO A 172 -13.67 10.75 0.83
CA PRO A 172 -12.85 11.55 -0.07
C PRO A 172 -12.11 10.73 -1.13
N LEU A 173 -11.56 9.57 -0.76
CA LEU A 173 -10.89 8.66 -1.70
C LEU A 173 -11.86 8.10 -2.74
N LEU A 174 -13.11 7.83 -2.34
CA LEU A 174 -14.16 7.32 -3.22
C LEU A 174 -14.88 8.40 -4.01
N LEU A 175 -14.64 9.70 -3.74
CA LEU A 175 -15.37 10.81 -4.35
C LEU A 175 -15.38 10.78 -5.89
N PRO A 176 -14.28 10.46 -6.60
CA PRO A 176 -14.30 10.34 -8.06
C PRO A 176 -15.21 9.21 -8.55
N ALA A 177 -15.22 8.08 -7.84
CA ALA A 177 -16.10 6.94 -8.15
C ALA A 177 -17.56 7.25 -7.82
N LEU A 178 -17.81 7.90 -6.67
CA LEU A 178 -19.12 8.38 -6.28
C LEU A 178 -19.71 9.34 -7.31
N GLY A 179 -18.93 10.33 -7.76
CA GLY A 179 -19.36 11.26 -8.79
C GLY A 179 -19.70 10.57 -10.11
N SER A 180 -18.90 9.58 -10.50
CA SER A 180 -19.12 8.80 -11.73
C SER A 180 -20.36 7.91 -11.62
N GLY A 181 -20.50 7.15 -10.53
CA GLY A 181 -21.65 6.30 -10.27
C GLY A 181 -22.96 7.07 -10.09
N THR A 182 -22.90 8.24 -9.46
CA THR A 182 -24.06 9.14 -9.29
C THR A 182 -24.54 9.68 -10.65
N ALA A 183 -23.61 10.04 -11.54
CA ALA A 183 -23.94 10.49 -12.88
C ALA A 183 -24.55 9.39 -13.75
N LEU A 184 -24.02 8.17 -13.66
CA LEU A 184 -24.58 7.00 -14.34
C LEU A 184 -25.99 6.69 -13.82
N ALA A 185 -26.20 6.71 -12.49
CA ALA A 185 -27.52 6.51 -11.89
C ALA A 185 -28.50 7.62 -12.30
N PHE A 186 -28.06 8.88 -12.35
CA PHE A 186 -28.91 9.98 -12.83
C PHE A 186 -29.28 9.82 -14.31
N ALA A 187 -28.29 9.57 -15.18
CA ALA A 187 -28.53 9.37 -16.61
C ALA A 187 -29.48 8.19 -16.84
N ARG A 188 -29.33 7.11 -16.06
CA ARG A 188 -30.23 5.96 -16.12
C ARG A 188 -31.65 6.32 -15.66
N SER A 189 -31.81 7.10 -14.60
CA SER A 189 -33.14 7.53 -14.11
C SER A 189 -33.84 8.44 -15.11
N LEU A 190 -33.10 9.36 -15.74
CA LEU A 190 -33.63 10.32 -16.70
C LEU A 190 -34.17 9.64 -17.96
N GLY A 191 -33.52 8.56 -18.40
CA GLY A 191 -33.93 7.75 -19.55
C GLY A 191 -34.91 6.61 -19.21
N GLU A 192 -35.33 6.45 -17.95
CA GLU A 192 -36.20 5.35 -17.58
C GLU A 192 -37.65 5.57 -18.03
N PHE A 193 -38.15 4.62 -18.81
CA PHE A 193 -39.47 4.65 -19.42
C PHE A 193 -40.33 3.43 -19.05
N GLY A 194 -39.81 2.21 -19.23
CA GLY A 194 -40.63 1.00 -19.21
C GLY A 194 -41.15 0.59 -17.83
N ALA A 195 -40.31 0.67 -16.80
CA ALA A 195 -40.73 0.39 -15.42
C ALA A 195 -41.68 1.49 -14.92
N THR A 196 -41.39 2.74 -15.25
CA THR A 196 -42.21 3.91 -14.89
C THR A 196 -43.60 3.84 -15.51
N LEU A 197 -43.73 3.59 -16.81
CA LEU A 197 -45.02 3.50 -17.49
C LEU A 197 -45.89 2.38 -16.89
N THR A 198 -45.28 1.23 -16.61
CA THR A 198 -45.99 0.05 -16.11
C THR A 198 -46.47 0.24 -14.66
N PHE A 199 -45.66 0.90 -13.80
CA PHE A 199 -45.97 1.04 -12.38
C PHE A 199 -46.70 2.35 -12.03
N ALA A 200 -46.29 3.46 -12.64
CA ALA A 200 -46.80 4.80 -12.35
C ALA A 200 -47.83 5.32 -13.38
N GLY A 201 -48.02 4.62 -14.51
CA GLY A 201 -48.93 5.07 -15.57
C GLY A 201 -48.46 6.36 -16.27
N SER A 202 -49.40 7.05 -16.91
CA SER A 202 -49.11 8.15 -17.85
C SER A 202 -49.95 9.42 -17.63
N LEU A 203 -50.02 9.91 -16.39
CA LEU A 203 -50.78 11.09 -16.00
C LEU A 203 -49.98 12.39 -16.23
N GLN A 204 -50.51 13.31 -17.03
CA GLN A 204 -49.89 14.61 -17.27
C GLN A 204 -49.69 15.39 -15.97
N GLY A 205 -48.54 16.03 -15.82
CA GLY A 205 -48.16 16.79 -14.61
C GLY A 205 -47.82 15.95 -13.37
N VAL A 206 -48.12 14.63 -13.36
CA VAL A 206 -47.95 13.78 -12.17
C VAL A 206 -46.96 12.63 -12.40
N THR A 207 -47.14 11.86 -13.48
CA THR A 207 -46.31 10.66 -13.78
C THR A 207 -45.77 10.62 -15.20
N ARG A 208 -46.23 11.51 -16.10
CA ARG A 208 -45.76 11.58 -17.48
C ARG A 208 -44.39 12.25 -17.59
N THR A 209 -43.33 11.44 -17.55
CA THR A 209 -41.94 11.89 -17.72
C THR A 209 -41.60 12.15 -19.19
N LEU A 210 -40.47 12.81 -19.43
CA LEU A 210 -39.96 13.24 -20.73
C LEU A 210 -39.77 12.06 -21.70
N PRO A 211 -39.21 10.89 -21.31
CA PRO A 211 -39.17 9.74 -22.21
C PRO A 211 -40.56 9.24 -22.63
N LEU A 212 -41.54 9.31 -21.73
CA LEU A 212 -42.92 8.90 -22.02
C LEU A 212 -43.64 9.93 -22.90
N GLU A 213 -43.42 11.23 -22.67
CA GLU A 213 -43.91 12.30 -23.54
C GLU A 213 -43.31 12.17 -24.95
N ILE A 214 -42.01 11.92 -25.09
CA ILE A 214 -41.37 11.64 -26.40
C ILE A 214 -42.05 10.46 -27.11
N TYR A 215 -42.34 9.38 -26.38
CA TYR A 215 -43.00 8.21 -26.95
C TYR A 215 -44.41 8.51 -27.44
N LEU A 216 -45.20 9.24 -26.64
CA LEU A 216 -46.57 9.64 -27.02
C LEU A 216 -46.56 10.63 -28.18
N GLN A 217 -45.66 11.63 -28.15
CA GLN A 217 -45.53 12.61 -29.21
C GLN A 217 -45.07 12.01 -30.53
N ARG A 218 -44.34 10.90 -30.53
CA ARG A 218 -43.99 10.20 -31.77
C ARG A 218 -45.24 9.85 -32.60
N GLU A 219 -46.36 9.53 -31.95
CA GLU A 219 -47.61 9.18 -32.62
C GLU A 219 -48.43 10.41 -33.03
N THR A 220 -48.34 11.51 -32.29
CA THR A 220 -49.19 12.70 -32.49
C THR A 220 -48.48 13.87 -33.18
N ASP A 221 -47.24 14.17 -32.82
CA ASP A 221 -46.39 15.23 -33.37
C ASP A 221 -44.91 14.79 -33.42
N PRO A 222 -44.45 14.24 -34.55
CA PRO A 222 -43.08 13.73 -34.68
C PRO A 222 -42.02 14.84 -34.56
N ASP A 223 -42.37 16.10 -34.87
CA ASP A 223 -41.45 17.22 -34.75
C ASP A 223 -41.22 17.59 -33.27
N ALA A 224 -42.28 17.58 -32.45
CA ALA A 224 -42.18 17.73 -31.00
C ALA A 224 -41.37 16.59 -30.36
N ALA A 225 -41.58 15.35 -30.79
CA ALA A 225 -40.83 14.19 -30.30
C ALA A 225 -39.32 14.31 -30.60
N LEU A 226 -38.94 14.77 -31.79
CA LEU A 226 -37.55 15.05 -32.15
C LEU A 226 -36.94 16.17 -31.30
N ALA A 227 -37.69 17.28 -31.09
CA ALA A 227 -37.24 18.40 -30.28
C ALA A 227 -36.97 17.97 -28.81
N LEU A 228 -37.90 17.24 -28.20
CA LEU A 228 -37.76 16.73 -26.83
C LEU A 228 -36.62 15.70 -26.71
N SER A 229 -36.43 14.86 -27.74
CA SER A 229 -35.31 13.90 -27.79
C SER A 229 -33.95 14.60 -27.80
N VAL A 230 -33.80 15.71 -28.54
CA VAL A 230 -32.57 16.51 -28.54
C VAL A 230 -32.31 17.08 -27.14
N VAL A 231 -33.33 17.60 -26.47
CA VAL A 231 -33.19 18.13 -25.09
C VAL A 231 -32.72 17.03 -24.14
N LEU A 232 -33.32 15.84 -24.19
CA LEU A 232 -32.92 14.71 -23.35
C LEU A 232 -31.46 14.30 -23.59
N ILE A 233 -31.04 14.20 -24.86
CA ILE A 233 -29.64 13.89 -25.22
C ILE A 233 -28.70 14.99 -24.75
N ALA A 234 -29.05 16.27 -24.93
CA ALA A 234 -28.23 17.40 -24.51
C ALA A 234 -28.04 17.39 -22.98
N VAL A 235 -29.10 17.17 -22.21
CA VAL A 235 -29.04 17.06 -20.74
C VAL A 235 -28.15 15.88 -20.33
N ALA A 236 -28.34 14.70 -20.94
CA ALA A 236 -27.51 13.52 -20.66
C ALA A 236 -26.02 13.78 -20.99
N ALA A 237 -25.72 14.39 -22.14
CA ALA A 237 -24.37 14.70 -22.58
C ALA A 237 -23.68 15.70 -21.63
N VAL A 238 -24.38 16.77 -21.22
CA VAL A 238 -23.85 17.77 -20.27
C VAL A 238 -23.43 17.11 -18.96
N ILE A 239 -24.24 16.17 -18.45
CA ILE A 239 -23.98 15.49 -17.17
C ILE A 239 -22.78 14.54 -17.29
N VAL A 240 -22.69 13.78 -18.39
CA VAL A 240 -21.53 12.93 -18.66
C VAL A 240 -20.26 13.76 -18.81
N LEU A 241 -20.30 14.89 -19.54
CA LEU A 241 -19.14 15.78 -19.68
C LEU A 241 -18.73 16.43 -18.36
N ALA A 242 -19.69 16.87 -17.55
CA ALA A 242 -19.44 17.48 -16.24
C ALA A 242 -18.67 16.52 -15.32
N THR A 243 -19.02 15.22 -15.35
CA THR A 243 -18.38 14.21 -14.50
C THR A 243 -17.02 13.77 -15.01
N GLN A 244 -16.79 13.79 -16.33
CA GLN A 244 -15.46 13.54 -16.90
C GLN A 244 -14.48 14.70 -16.67
N ARG A 245 -14.93 15.96 -16.69
CA ARG A 245 -14.06 17.13 -16.40
C ARG A 245 -13.53 17.13 -14.96
N GLY A 246 -14.27 16.57 -14.01
CA GLY A 246 -13.80 16.34 -12.63
C GLY A 246 -12.62 15.38 -12.53
N ARG A 247 -12.53 14.38 -13.43
CA ARG A 247 -11.44 13.39 -13.44
C ARG A 247 -10.11 13.98 -13.91
N ARG A 248 -10.12 14.92 -14.87
CA ARG A 248 -8.89 15.56 -15.38
C ARG A 248 -8.19 16.48 -14.36
N ARG A 249 -8.85 16.85 -13.26
CA ARG A 249 -8.26 17.66 -12.18
C ARG A 249 -7.60 16.84 -11.06
N SER A 250 -7.59 15.51 -11.14
CA SER A 250 -6.74 14.65 -10.30
C SER A 250 -5.67 13.98 -11.15
N PRO A 251 -4.45 14.53 -11.24
CA PRO A 251 -3.32 13.84 -11.84
C PRO A 251 -2.79 12.80 -10.85
N GLY A 252 -2.65 11.55 -11.30
CA GLY A 252 -1.70 10.58 -10.73
C GLY A 252 -2.23 9.62 -9.67
N ALA A 253 -3.03 8.63 -10.08
CA ALA A 253 -2.94 7.29 -9.49
C ALA A 253 -1.86 6.52 -10.25
N GLY A 254 -0.59 6.84 -9.97
CA GLY A 254 0.54 6.01 -10.37
C GLY A 254 0.85 5.07 -9.23
N GLY A 255 0.43 3.81 -9.35
CA GLY A 255 0.95 2.74 -8.49
C GLY A 255 2.34 2.33 -8.97
N PRO A 256 3.31 2.06 -8.09
CA PRO A 256 4.53 1.38 -8.47
C PRO A 256 4.36 -0.15 -8.39
N GLY A 257 4.85 -0.85 -9.40
CA GLY A 257 5.29 -2.25 -9.29
C GLY A 257 4.27 -3.33 -9.65
N ALA A 258 4.00 -3.50 -10.95
CA ALA A 258 3.71 -4.83 -11.50
C ALA A 258 4.85 -5.19 -12.45
N ALA A 259 5.56 -6.25 -12.11
CA ALA A 259 6.68 -6.82 -12.83
C ALA A 259 6.25 -7.43 -14.17
N GLY A 260 7.23 -7.54 -15.07
CA GLY A 260 7.37 -8.65 -16.02
C GLY A 260 6.43 -8.66 -17.20
N GLU A 261 6.97 -8.41 -18.40
CA GLU A 261 6.42 -8.95 -19.64
C GLU A 261 6.26 -10.48 -19.52
N PRO A 262 5.14 -11.05 -19.98
CA PRO A 262 5.01 -12.49 -20.16
C PRO A 262 5.65 -12.87 -21.50
N ASP A 263 6.76 -13.61 -21.45
CA ASP A 263 7.23 -14.38 -22.59
C ASP A 263 6.66 -15.79 -22.47
N ASP A 264 5.84 -16.16 -23.45
CA ASP A 264 5.18 -17.45 -23.60
C ASP A 264 6.21 -18.56 -23.86
N ALA A 265 6.09 -19.69 -23.16
CA ALA A 265 6.01 -21.03 -23.79
C ALA A 265 6.02 -22.15 -22.74
N ALA A 266 4.83 -22.68 -22.48
CA ALA A 266 4.65 -24.01 -21.92
C ALA A 266 5.15 -25.07 -22.91
N SER A 267 6.04 -25.95 -22.44
CA SER A 267 6.46 -27.16 -23.13
C SER A 267 5.62 -28.34 -22.63
N ALA A 268 4.91 -28.99 -23.55
CA ALA A 268 4.47 -30.38 -23.41
C ALA A 268 4.41 -31.03 -24.81
N PRO A 269 4.61 -32.36 -24.90
CA PRO A 269 5.30 -32.99 -26.03
C PRO A 269 4.35 -33.71 -27.00
N SER A 270 4.81 -33.92 -28.24
CA SER A 270 4.30 -35.01 -29.10
C SER A 270 5.26 -35.35 -30.26
N PRO A 271 5.20 -36.58 -30.82
CA PRO A 271 6.35 -37.28 -31.38
C PRO A 271 6.29 -37.50 -32.92
N THR A 272 7.32 -38.19 -33.42
CA THR A 272 7.39 -38.98 -34.68
C THR A 272 7.52 -38.31 -36.05
N GLY A 273 8.33 -38.93 -36.93
CA GLY A 273 8.33 -38.78 -38.40
C GLY A 273 9.66 -38.26 -38.99
N VAL A 274 10.69 -39.09 -39.18
CA VAL A 274 10.98 -39.88 -40.40
C VAL A 274 11.40 -39.02 -41.62
N ASP A 275 12.73 -39.02 -41.85
CA ASP A 275 13.40 -39.39 -43.11
C ASP A 275 13.18 -38.54 -44.39
N ARG A 276 14.25 -37.88 -44.89
CA ARG A 276 14.96 -38.26 -46.13
C ARG A 276 15.97 -37.22 -46.62
N ARG A 277 17.22 -37.72 -46.74
CA ARG A 277 18.22 -37.58 -47.82
C ARG A 277 18.08 -36.42 -48.82
N SER A 278 19.18 -35.68 -49.03
CA SER A 278 19.81 -35.40 -50.34
C SER A 278 21.15 -34.68 -50.16
N ALA A 279 22.24 -35.28 -50.62
CA ALA A 279 23.50 -34.62 -51.02
C ALA A 279 23.66 -34.86 -52.55
N PRO A 280 24.76 -34.51 -53.28
CA PRO A 280 25.97 -33.70 -52.97
C PRO A 280 26.43 -32.76 -54.13
N GLY A 281 27.60 -32.10 -53.97
CA GLY A 281 28.50 -31.60 -55.05
C GLY A 281 28.34 -30.11 -55.42
N GLN A 282 29.32 -29.30 -55.83
CA GLN A 282 30.75 -29.39 -56.18
C GLN A 282 31.25 -27.90 -56.23
N ALA A 283 32.37 -27.54 -55.61
CA ALA A 283 33.70 -27.29 -56.20
C ALA A 283 33.95 -25.94 -56.94
N ALA A 284 35.10 -25.35 -56.56
CA ALA A 284 36.05 -24.52 -57.33
C ALA A 284 36.06 -22.97 -57.22
N ALA A 285 37.09 -22.49 -56.50
CA ALA A 285 38.16 -21.54 -56.88
C ALA A 285 37.88 -20.07 -57.30
N GLY A 286 38.62 -19.14 -56.67
CA GLY A 286 39.20 -17.97 -57.35
C GLY A 286 39.30 -16.64 -56.59
N ALA A 287 40.55 -16.25 -56.25
CA ALA A 287 41.12 -14.88 -56.14
C ALA A 287 40.73 -13.93 -54.96
N GLY A 288 41.75 -13.35 -54.31
CA GLY A 288 41.69 -12.29 -53.27
C GLY A 288 41.51 -10.86 -53.85
N PRO A 289 41.93 -9.76 -53.17
CA PRO A 289 42.64 -9.61 -51.89
C PRO A 289 41.86 -8.79 -50.82
N GLY A 290 42.43 -8.72 -49.60
CA GLY A 290 41.76 -8.27 -48.38
C GLY A 290 41.65 -6.77 -48.13
N VAL A 291 40.99 -6.43 -47.01
CA VAL A 291 41.11 -5.14 -46.30
C VAL A 291 40.86 -5.37 -44.80
N THR A 292 41.85 -4.97 -44.01
CA THR A 292 41.85 -4.74 -42.57
C THR A 292 41.26 -3.34 -42.29
N VAL A 293 40.42 -3.18 -41.26
CA VAL A 293 40.07 -1.84 -40.75
C VAL A 293 40.53 -1.73 -39.29
N SER A 294 41.52 -0.86 -39.09
CA SER A 294 42.10 -0.47 -37.81
C SER A 294 41.34 0.71 -37.19
N PHE A 295 41.26 0.76 -35.87
CA PHE A 295 41.02 2.02 -35.13
C PHE A 295 42.37 2.64 -34.72
N ARG A 296 42.68 3.80 -35.30
CA ARG A 296 43.68 4.79 -34.83
C ARG A 296 42.89 5.92 -34.14
N GLN A 297 43.21 6.30 -32.90
CA GLN A 297 44.15 7.39 -32.51
C GLN A 297 43.65 8.79 -32.94
N ALA A 298 43.77 9.88 -32.18
CA ALA A 298 44.57 10.20 -31.01
C ALA A 298 44.09 11.52 -30.36
N TRP A 299 44.59 11.75 -29.14
CA TRP A 299 44.80 13.04 -28.47
C TRP A 299 45.24 14.20 -29.39
N PRO A 300 45.00 15.43 -28.93
CA PRO A 300 45.94 16.52 -29.14
C PRO A 300 46.50 17.07 -27.82
N ASP A 301 47.79 17.41 -27.85
CA ASP A 301 48.47 18.31 -26.92
C ASP A 301 49.29 19.33 -27.74
N GLU A 302 49.70 20.41 -27.05
CA GLU A 302 50.64 21.48 -27.39
C GLU A 302 50.14 22.71 -28.17
N SER A 303 50.03 23.87 -27.48
CA SER A 303 51.08 24.92 -27.45
C SER A 303 50.59 26.26 -26.87
N SER A 304 51.39 26.82 -25.94
CA SER A 304 51.34 28.20 -25.39
C SER A 304 51.86 29.23 -26.44
N PRO A 305 51.85 30.59 -26.27
CA PRO A 305 51.80 31.38 -25.01
C PRO A 305 51.02 32.73 -25.05
N GLN A 306 50.71 33.34 -23.89
CA GLN A 306 50.97 34.77 -23.56
C GLN A 306 50.39 35.23 -22.20
N ARG A 307 51.32 35.64 -21.33
CA ARG A 307 51.35 36.81 -20.41
C ARG A 307 50.18 37.07 -19.42
N ALA A 308 50.54 36.88 -18.14
CA ALA A 308 50.22 37.59 -16.88
C ALA A 308 49.52 38.99 -16.98
N PRO A 309 48.85 39.52 -15.92
CA PRO A 309 49.20 39.31 -14.51
C PRO A 309 48.07 39.19 -13.47
N VAL A 310 48.52 38.77 -12.29
CA VAL A 310 47.89 38.87 -10.97
C VAL A 310 48.04 40.30 -10.42
N ALA A 311 47.01 40.83 -9.77
CA ALA A 311 47.08 41.88 -8.75
C ALA A 311 45.83 41.72 -7.86
N GLU A 312 45.93 41.25 -6.62
CA GLU A 312 46.29 41.94 -5.37
C GLU A 312 45.30 43.04 -4.90
N GLU A 313 44.70 42.75 -3.74
CA GLU A 313 44.19 43.59 -2.66
C GLU A 313 43.50 44.94 -2.95
N ARG A 314 42.30 45.09 -2.38
CA ARG A 314 41.99 46.27 -1.56
C ARG A 314 40.85 46.04 -0.56
N SER A 315 41.13 46.53 0.63
CA SER A 315 40.46 46.47 1.91
C SER A 315 39.38 47.54 2.15
N ALA A 316 38.46 47.20 3.07
CA ALA A 316 37.72 48.05 4.02
C ALA A 316 36.44 48.79 3.55
N PRO A 317 35.54 49.27 4.46
CA PRO A 317 35.54 49.16 5.93
C PRO A 317 34.24 48.66 6.58
N ALA A 318 34.39 48.24 7.84
CA ALA A 318 33.34 48.03 8.82
C ALA A 318 32.73 49.35 9.34
N ARG A 319 31.43 49.36 9.65
CA ARG A 319 30.77 50.36 10.50
C ARG A 319 30.28 49.71 11.80
N ARG A 320 30.87 50.15 12.92
CA ARG A 320 30.26 50.23 14.27
C ARG A 320 29.14 51.29 14.22
N ALA A 321 28.10 51.39 15.05
CA ALA A 321 27.78 51.04 16.44
C ALA A 321 26.21 51.20 16.60
N PRO A 322 25.55 51.11 17.78
CA PRO A 322 26.11 50.97 19.13
C PRO A 322 25.46 49.91 20.03
N VAL A 323 26.19 49.68 21.12
CA VAL A 323 25.77 49.08 22.40
C VAL A 323 24.85 50.06 23.13
N ALA A 324 23.80 49.55 23.77
CA ALA A 324 23.17 50.18 24.93
C ALA A 324 22.73 49.09 25.92
N GLU A 325 23.18 49.28 27.15
CA GLU A 325 22.98 48.47 28.36
C GLU A 325 21.56 48.61 28.96
N GLU A 326 21.33 47.74 29.96
CA GLU A 326 20.44 47.89 31.13
C GLU A 326 19.02 47.27 31.16
N ARG A 327 18.89 46.33 32.12
CA ARG A 327 17.70 45.73 32.78
C ARG A 327 16.95 46.80 33.67
N PRO A 328 15.89 46.51 34.48
CA PRO A 328 14.96 45.37 34.61
C PRO A 328 13.45 45.78 34.77
N ALA A 329 12.58 44.76 34.92
CA ALA A 329 11.36 44.74 35.76
C ALA A 329 10.21 45.74 35.49
N ALA A 330 9.16 45.24 34.82
CA ALA A 330 7.78 45.59 35.13
C ALA A 330 6.85 44.42 34.76
N ALA A 331 6.93 43.37 35.57
CA ALA A 331 5.86 42.40 35.69
C ALA A 331 4.68 43.04 36.44
N ARG A 332 3.48 42.55 36.11
CA ARG A 332 2.20 42.71 36.82
C ARG A 332 1.43 44.00 36.55
N ARG A 333 0.55 43.93 35.54
CA ARG A 333 -0.92 44.17 35.65
C ARG A 333 -1.49 44.41 34.26
N ALA A 334 -2.12 43.38 33.68
CA ALA A 334 -3.29 43.50 32.79
C ALA A 334 -3.51 42.15 32.12
N LEU A 335 -4.23 41.24 32.80
CA LEU A 335 -4.97 40.12 32.19
C LEU A 335 -5.83 39.51 33.31
N ALA A 336 -6.80 40.30 33.77
CA ALA A 336 -7.99 39.82 34.43
C ALA A 336 -9.18 40.17 33.53
N ALA A 337 -10.14 39.26 33.45
CA ALA A 337 -11.37 39.30 32.66
C ALA A 337 -11.26 38.80 31.21
N THR A 338 -11.46 37.48 31.04
CA THR A 338 -12.52 36.94 30.17
C THR A 338 -12.69 35.45 30.53
N GLY A 339 -13.89 35.10 30.98
CA GLY A 339 -14.23 33.74 31.39
C GLY A 339 -14.36 32.79 30.20
N MET A 340 -13.73 31.62 30.29
CA MET A 340 -13.97 30.46 29.44
C MET A 340 -14.47 29.29 30.28
N PRO A 341 -15.38 28.44 29.77
CA PRO A 341 -15.92 27.30 30.50
C PRO A 341 -14.87 26.18 30.63
N ALA A 342 -14.96 25.47 31.75
CA ALA A 342 -14.08 24.37 32.13
C ALA A 342 -14.29 23.11 31.27
N ALA A 343 -13.25 22.69 30.53
CA ALA A 343 -13.06 21.31 30.12
C ALA A 343 -11.58 21.04 29.79
N ALA A 344 -11.07 19.91 30.32
CA ALA A 344 -9.73 19.32 30.16
C ALA A 344 -8.57 20.03 30.86
N ARG A 345 -8.43 19.78 32.17
CA ARG A 345 -7.17 19.90 32.92
C ARG A 345 -6.06 19.08 32.22
N ARG A 346 -5.00 19.74 31.78
CA ARG A 346 -3.64 19.16 31.75
C ARG A 346 -3.22 18.87 33.20
N PRO A 347 -2.60 17.73 33.54
CA PRO A 347 -1.70 17.73 34.68
C PRO A 347 -0.45 18.51 34.27
N ALA A 348 -0.17 19.58 35.00
CA ALA A 348 1.11 20.27 34.93
C ALA A 348 2.16 19.42 35.64
N GLY A 349 3.16 18.99 34.89
CA GLY A 349 4.37 18.36 35.41
C GLY A 349 5.40 18.37 34.28
N GLY A 350 6.48 19.13 34.44
CA GLY A 350 7.71 18.92 33.68
C GLY A 350 8.36 17.63 34.14
N GLY A 351 7.74 16.50 33.80
CA GLY A 351 8.19 15.17 34.16
C GLY A 351 9.14 14.61 33.11
N GLU A 352 10.16 13.90 33.58
CA GLU A 352 10.97 12.97 32.79
C GLU A 352 10.11 12.14 31.83
N PRO A 353 10.65 11.72 30.66
CA PRO A 353 9.93 10.84 29.75
C PRO A 353 9.41 9.62 30.51
N ALA A 354 8.09 9.37 30.39
CA ALA A 354 7.47 8.19 30.97
C ALA A 354 8.26 6.93 30.55
N PRO A 355 8.51 5.97 31.45
CA PRO A 355 9.21 4.75 31.10
C PRO A 355 8.49 4.10 29.92
N GLY A 356 9.23 3.80 28.85
CA GLY A 356 8.64 3.27 27.62
C GLY A 356 7.82 2.00 27.91
N ALA A 357 6.73 1.82 27.19
CA ALA A 357 5.82 0.70 27.42
C ALA A 357 6.50 -0.61 27.00
N SER A 358 6.62 -1.57 27.90
CA SER A 358 7.04 -2.93 27.55
C SER A 358 5.98 -3.62 26.71
N ILE A 359 6.33 -4.64 25.94
CA ILE A 359 5.40 -5.38 25.10
C ILE A 359 5.52 -6.85 25.45
N MET A 360 4.39 -7.54 25.56
CA MET A 360 4.35 -8.98 25.75
C MET A 360 3.32 -9.56 24.79
N VAL A 361 3.72 -10.56 24.02
CA VAL A 361 2.88 -11.25 23.04
C VAL A 361 3.02 -12.74 23.30
N HIS A 362 1.93 -13.34 23.77
CA HIS A 362 1.76 -14.79 23.82
C HIS A 362 0.52 -15.10 23.00
N ALA A 363 0.63 -15.24 21.68
CA ALA A 363 -0.54 -15.27 20.81
C ALA A 363 -0.35 -16.20 19.61
N SER A 364 -1.42 -16.95 19.31
CA SER A 364 -1.50 -17.80 18.14
C SER A 364 -2.45 -17.20 17.10
N VAL A 365 -2.05 -17.26 15.83
CA VAL A 365 -2.86 -16.89 14.66
C VAL A 365 -2.84 -18.07 13.68
N PRO A 366 -3.67 -19.11 13.89
CA PRO A 366 -3.62 -20.35 13.12
C PRO A 366 -3.80 -20.16 11.62
N GLU A 367 -4.68 -19.24 11.21
CA GLU A 367 -4.92 -18.90 9.80
C GLU A 367 -3.67 -18.41 9.06
N ARG A 368 -2.65 -17.97 9.81
CA ARG A 368 -1.37 -17.50 9.28
C ARG A 368 -0.19 -18.40 9.66
N GLY A 369 -0.43 -19.50 10.38
CA GLY A 369 0.64 -20.40 10.86
C GLY A 369 1.62 -19.72 11.84
N VAL A 370 1.16 -18.75 12.63
CA VAL A 370 2.02 -17.97 13.54
C VAL A 370 1.69 -18.28 14.99
N ASP A 371 2.72 -18.51 15.80
CA ASP A 371 2.63 -18.78 17.23
C ASP A 371 3.80 -18.05 17.94
N LEU A 372 3.49 -16.91 18.55
CA LEU A 372 4.48 -15.98 19.07
C LEU A 372 4.47 -15.98 20.59
N ASP A 373 5.64 -16.18 21.15
CA ASP A 373 5.98 -15.97 22.55
C ASP A 373 7.18 -15.01 22.60
N VAL A 374 6.92 -13.73 22.88
CA VAL A 374 7.94 -12.68 22.87
C VAL A 374 7.66 -11.58 23.87
N GLU A 375 8.71 -11.17 24.58
CA GLU A 375 8.73 -10.00 25.45
C GLU A 375 9.70 -8.95 24.91
N LEU A 376 9.23 -7.73 24.69
CA LEU A 376 10.05 -6.62 24.22
C LEU A 376 10.22 -5.60 25.36
N PRO A 377 11.46 -5.21 25.69
CA PRO A 377 11.72 -4.22 26.72
C PRO A 377 11.06 -2.87 26.40
N GLY A 378 10.57 -2.21 27.44
CA GLY A 378 10.06 -0.86 27.34
C GLY A 378 11.18 0.16 27.15
N GLY A 379 10.94 1.16 26.29
CA GLY A 379 11.85 2.28 26.04
C GLY A 379 13.07 1.95 25.20
N GLN A 380 13.06 0.77 24.55
CA GLN A 380 14.08 0.32 23.62
C GLN A 380 13.53 0.20 22.20
N VAL A 381 14.44 0.22 21.24
CA VAL A 381 14.17 -0.10 19.84
C VAL A 381 14.49 -1.58 19.62
N VAL A 382 13.49 -2.39 19.31
CA VAL A 382 13.69 -3.80 18.99
C VAL A 382 13.56 -4.04 17.49
N ALA A 383 14.61 -4.57 16.87
CA ALA A 383 14.56 -5.01 15.49
C ALA A 383 13.95 -6.40 15.38
N VAL A 384 12.99 -6.57 14.48
CA VAL A 384 12.38 -7.86 14.15
C VAL A 384 12.87 -8.31 12.79
N LEU A 385 13.60 -9.41 12.80
CA LEU A 385 14.28 -10.01 11.66
C LEU A 385 13.63 -11.33 11.29
N GLY A 386 13.90 -11.83 10.08
CA GLY A 386 13.41 -13.14 9.63
C GLY A 386 13.10 -13.18 8.14
N PRO A 387 12.97 -14.38 7.55
CA PRO A 387 12.62 -14.52 6.14
C PRO A 387 11.21 -14.00 5.82
N ASN A 388 10.91 -13.90 4.52
CA ASN A 388 9.56 -13.57 4.07
C ASN A 388 8.60 -14.67 4.53
N GLY A 389 7.43 -14.27 5.05
CA GLY A 389 6.46 -15.22 5.62
C GLY A 389 6.74 -15.65 7.07
N ALA A 390 7.83 -15.21 7.71
CA ALA A 390 8.16 -15.60 9.09
C ALA A 390 7.21 -15.11 10.19
N GLY A 391 6.23 -14.25 9.85
CA GLY A 391 5.27 -13.70 10.82
C GLY A 391 5.52 -12.25 11.27
N LYS A 392 6.52 -11.55 10.72
CA LYS A 392 6.88 -10.15 11.07
C LYS A 392 5.68 -9.17 10.96
N SER A 393 5.00 -9.15 9.82
CA SER A 393 3.81 -8.30 9.63
C SER A 393 2.62 -8.76 10.49
N THR A 394 2.56 -10.04 10.87
CA THR A 394 1.56 -10.55 11.81
C THR A 394 1.82 -10.03 13.23
N LEU A 395 3.09 -10.01 13.67
CA LEU A 395 3.47 -9.36 14.93
C LEU A 395 3.07 -7.88 14.94
N LEU A 396 3.42 -7.11 13.90
CA LEU A 396 2.99 -5.70 13.82
C LEU A 396 1.47 -5.56 13.77
N GLY A 397 0.77 -6.46 13.09
CA GLY A 397 -0.69 -6.53 13.06
C GLY A 397 -1.31 -6.81 14.44
N LEU A 398 -0.73 -7.72 15.21
CA LEU A 398 -1.16 -8.04 16.57
C LEU A 398 -0.94 -6.87 17.51
N LEU A 399 0.17 -6.13 17.39
CA LEU A 399 0.47 -4.96 18.21
C LEU A 399 -0.43 -3.77 17.86
N SER A 400 -0.58 -3.47 16.58
CA SER A 400 -1.43 -2.39 16.07
C SER A 400 -2.93 -2.68 16.19
N GLY A 401 -3.33 -3.94 16.42
CA GLY A 401 -4.72 -4.36 16.49
C GLY A 401 -5.39 -4.55 15.14
N LEU A 402 -4.63 -4.55 14.04
CA LEU A 402 -5.13 -4.87 12.70
C LEU A 402 -5.35 -6.39 12.53
N VAL A 403 -4.66 -7.19 13.34
CA VAL A 403 -4.86 -8.65 13.42
C VAL A 403 -5.40 -8.98 14.80
N ARG A 404 -6.46 -9.78 14.85
CA ARG A 404 -6.99 -10.36 16.09
C ARG A 404 -6.31 -11.71 16.33
N PRO A 405 -5.78 -11.99 17.53
CA PRO A 405 -5.27 -13.31 17.85
C PRO A 405 -6.40 -14.33 17.86
N GLY A 406 -6.10 -15.57 17.47
CA GLY A 406 -7.03 -16.71 17.61
C GLY A 406 -7.11 -17.20 19.05
N ALA A 407 -5.99 -17.16 19.77
CA ALA A 407 -5.87 -17.44 21.19
C ALA A 407 -4.68 -16.67 21.79
N GLY A 408 -4.68 -16.51 23.11
CA GLY A 408 -3.58 -15.92 23.86
C GLY A 408 -3.72 -14.43 24.13
N THR A 409 -2.68 -13.81 24.68
CA THR A 409 -2.69 -12.46 25.24
C THR A 409 -1.65 -11.54 24.58
N VAL A 410 -2.05 -10.28 24.33
CA VAL A 410 -1.18 -9.19 23.88
C VAL A 410 -1.27 -8.04 24.88
N ARG A 411 -0.13 -7.60 25.41
CA ARG A 411 -0.02 -6.51 26.39
C ARG A 411 0.94 -5.42 25.91
N ILE A 412 0.55 -4.16 26.16
CA ILE A 412 1.37 -2.95 25.94
C ILE A 412 1.41 -2.18 27.26
N GLY A 413 2.59 -2.16 27.88
CA GLY A 413 2.79 -1.72 29.25
C GLY A 413 1.90 -2.52 30.22
N ALA A 414 1.17 -1.80 31.07
CA ALA A 414 0.22 -2.41 32.00
C ALA A 414 -1.11 -2.85 31.33
N ARG A 415 -1.36 -2.52 30.06
CA ARG A 415 -2.66 -2.71 29.41
C ARG A 415 -2.71 -4.00 28.61
N THR A 416 -3.68 -4.86 28.89
CA THR A 416 -4.09 -5.93 27.96
C THR A 416 -4.87 -5.33 26.80
N VAL A 417 -4.36 -5.53 25.59
CA VAL A 417 -4.97 -5.00 24.35
C VAL A 417 -5.64 -6.10 23.52
N ALA A 418 -5.30 -7.36 23.76
CA ALA A 418 -6.05 -8.50 23.27
C ALA A 418 -5.92 -9.69 24.23
N ASP A 419 -7.03 -10.38 24.49
CA ASP A 419 -7.13 -11.70 25.12
C ASP A 419 -8.46 -12.36 24.66
N ASP A 420 -8.89 -13.45 25.31
CA ASP A 420 -10.13 -14.15 24.95
C ASP A 420 -11.39 -13.29 25.12
N ALA A 421 -11.40 -12.36 26.09
CA ALA A 421 -12.54 -11.52 26.42
C ALA A 421 -12.45 -10.12 25.80
N THR A 422 -11.24 -9.66 25.51
CA THR A 422 -10.91 -8.27 25.22
C THR A 422 -10.25 -8.17 23.85
N TRP A 423 -10.72 -7.25 23.03
CA TRP A 423 -9.99 -6.84 21.85
C TRP A 423 -10.09 -5.32 21.68
N VAL A 424 -9.00 -4.63 21.95
CA VAL A 424 -8.91 -3.19 21.78
C VAL A 424 -8.72 -2.90 20.29
N PRO A 425 -9.56 -2.06 19.65
CA PRO A 425 -9.41 -1.72 18.24
C PRO A 425 -8.19 -0.80 18.01
N PRO A 426 -7.62 -0.75 16.79
CA PRO A 426 -6.37 -0.02 16.51
C PRO A 426 -6.34 1.43 17.02
N HIS A 427 -7.43 2.16 16.83
CA HIS A 427 -7.54 3.57 17.22
C HIS A 427 -7.51 3.85 18.72
N ALA A 428 -7.65 2.81 19.55
CA ALA A 428 -7.57 2.91 21.01
C ALA A 428 -6.28 2.29 21.58
N ARG A 429 -5.41 1.71 20.74
CA ARG A 429 -4.19 1.03 21.20
C ARG A 429 -3.03 1.95 21.51
N ARG A 430 -3.02 3.17 20.96
CA ARG A 430 -1.88 4.10 21.04
C ARG A 430 -0.58 3.48 20.47
N ALA A 431 -0.72 2.59 19.49
CA ALA A 431 0.37 2.03 18.71
C ALA A 431 0.27 2.55 17.28
N ALA A 432 1.23 3.36 16.84
CA ALA A 432 1.21 3.97 15.52
C ALA A 432 2.04 3.14 14.54
N LEU A 433 1.45 2.79 13.39
CA LEU A 433 2.11 2.03 12.33
C LEU A 433 2.61 2.97 11.22
N LEU A 434 3.90 2.90 10.95
CA LEU A 434 4.49 3.33 9.70
C LEU A 434 4.65 2.09 8.83
N ALA A 435 3.79 1.98 7.82
CA ALA A 435 3.83 0.90 6.85
C ALA A 435 5.02 1.08 5.87
N GLN A 436 5.37 0.00 5.17
CA GLN A 436 6.43 -0.01 4.15
C GLN A 436 6.24 1.09 3.09
N GLU A 437 5.02 1.30 2.62
CA GLU A 437 4.68 2.45 1.79
C GLU A 437 4.21 3.64 2.66
N PRO A 438 4.58 4.89 2.30
CA PRO A 438 4.22 6.07 3.10
C PRO A 438 2.72 6.24 3.31
N LEU A 439 1.87 5.74 2.40
CA LEU A 439 0.40 5.80 2.47
C LEU A 439 -0.14 7.17 2.93
N LEU A 440 0.44 8.26 2.41
CA LEU A 440 -0.03 9.60 2.68
C LEU A 440 -1.41 9.81 2.05
N LEU A 441 -2.34 10.39 2.82
CA LEU A 441 -3.69 10.69 2.37
C LEU A 441 -3.62 11.68 1.19
N PRO A 442 -4.02 11.27 -0.04
CA PRO A 442 -3.72 12.00 -1.27
C PRO A 442 -4.47 13.32 -1.40
N HIS A 443 -5.61 13.45 -0.72
CA HIS A 443 -6.42 14.66 -0.67
C HIS A 443 -5.95 15.68 0.38
N LEU A 444 -4.93 15.35 1.17
CA LEU A 444 -4.31 16.25 2.15
C LEU A 444 -2.90 16.64 1.70
N ASP A 445 -2.42 17.80 2.14
CA ASP A 445 -1.01 18.18 2.06
C ASP A 445 -0.20 17.48 3.18
N ALA A 446 1.12 17.69 3.20
CA ALA A 446 2.00 17.11 4.21
C ALA A 446 1.62 17.55 5.63
N LEU A 447 1.31 18.84 5.82
CA LEU A 447 0.85 19.35 7.11
C LEU A 447 -0.45 18.68 7.55
N GLY A 448 -1.42 18.57 6.65
CA GLY A 448 -2.71 17.92 6.91
C GLY A 448 -2.58 16.44 7.21
N ASN A 449 -1.64 15.75 6.56
CA ASN A 449 -1.28 14.37 6.87
C ASN A 449 -0.75 14.22 8.29
N VAL A 450 0.24 15.04 8.68
CA VAL A 450 0.83 14.98 10.02
C VAL A 450 -0.16 15.40 11.11
N ALA A 451 -0.97 16.43 10.85
CA ALA A 451 -2.01 16.89 11.78
C ALA A 451 -3.21 15.92 11.88
N PHE A 452 -3.32 14.90 11.02
CA PHE A 452 -4.49 14.01 10.96
C PHE A 452 -4.78 13.31 12.29
N GLY A 453 -3.77 12.65 12.86
CA GLY A 453 -3.90 11.90 14.11
C GLY A 453 -4.29 12.78 15.31
N PRO A 454 -3.55 13.87 15.60
CA PRO A 454 -3.94 14.82 16.64
C PRO A 454 -5.37 15.37 16.48
N ARG A 455 -5.77 15.73 15.25
CA ARG A 455 -7.15 16.18 14.96
C ARG A 455 -8.18 15.07 15.17
N ALA A 456 -7.85 13.82 14.89
CA ALA A 456 -8.71 12.67 15.15
C ALA A 456 -8.85 12.37 16.65
N GLY A 457 -7.80 12.63 17.43
CA GLY A 457 -7.78 12.61 18.89
C GLY A 457 -8.44 13.80 19.58
N GLY A 458 -9.02 14.75 18.83
CA GLY A 458 -9.76 15.90 19.37
C GLY A 458 -8.92 17.16 19.61
N VAL A 459 -7.65 17.19 19.24
CA VAL A 459 -6.82 18.40 19.34
C VAL A 459 -7.38 19.49 18.41
N PRO A 460 -7.60 20.73 18.90
CA PRO A 460 -8.07 21.84 18.07
C PRO A 460 -7.15 22.09 16.87
N ARG A 461 -7.75 22.45 15.72
CA ARG A 461 -7.04 22.57 14.43
C ARG A 461 -5.76 23.40 14.52
N ALA A 462 -5.80 24.59 15.12
CA ALA A 462 -4.63 25.46 15.20
C ALA A 462 -3.47 24.84 16.01
N SER A 463 -3.79 24.15 17.11
CA SER A 463 -2.80 23.44 17.94
C SER A 463 -2.25 22.21 17.24
N ALA A 464 -3.11 21.44 16.55
CA ALA A 464 -2.68 20.29 15.76
C ALA A 464 -1.75 20.70 14.62
N ASP A 465 -2.02 21.83 13.97
CA ASP A 465 -1.19 22.33 12.86
C ASP A 465 0.16 22.83 13.36
N ARG A 466 0.20 23.45 14.55
CA ARG A 466 1.46 23.82 15.20
C ARG A 466 2.31 22.58 15.54
N LEU A 467 1.71 21.60 16.21
CA LEU A 467 2.37 20.32 16.52
C LEU A 467 2.85 19.61 15.24
N ALA A 468 2.06 19.64 14.18
CA ALA A 468 2.43 19.04 12.91
C ALA A 468 3.64 19.71 12.25
N ARG A 469 3.75 21.06 12.31
CA ARG A 469 4.96 21.76 11.85
C ARG A 469 6.18 21.38 12.67
N GLU A 470 6.05 21.31 13.99
CA GLU A 470 7.14 20.88 14.89
C GLU A 470 7.62 19.46 14.54
N ARG A 471 6.68 18.52 14.31
CA ARG A 471 7.02 17.15 13.89
C ARG A 471 7.64 17.09 12.50
N LEU A 472 7.18 17.92 11.55
CA LEU A 472 7.81 18.05 10.23
C LEU A 472 9.23 18.63 10.34
N ALA A 473 9.47 19.61 11.21
CA ALA A 473 10.81 20.15 11.46
C ALA A 473 11.76 19.10 12.03
N GLN A 474 11.30 18.27 12.97
CA GLN A 474 12.09 17.19 13.58
C GLN A 474 12.60 16.14 12.56
N VAL A 475 11.89 15.93 11.46
CA VAL A 475 12.31 15.02 10.38
C VAL A 475 12.93 15.75 9.19
N GLY A 476 13.17 17.07 9.28
CA GLY A 476 13.70 17.87 8.18
C GLY A 476 12.76 17.97 6.97
N ALA A 477 11.46 18.07 7.21
CA ALA A 477 10.39 18.14 6.19
C ALA A 477 9.48 19.38 6.34
N GLU A 478 9.85 20.38 7.14
CA GLU A 478 9.02 21.58 7.38
C GLU A 478 8.69 22.34 6.08
N ALA A 479 9.68 22.51 5.20
CA ALA A 479 9.51 23.16 3.90
C ALA A 479 8.52 22.44 2.96
N LEU A 480 8.15 21.19 3.28
CA LEU A 480 7.22 20.38 2.49
C LEU A 480 5.77 20.52 2.96
N ALA A 481 5.50 21.28 4.02
CA ALA A 481 4.19 21.37 4.68
C ALA A 481 3.00 21.56 3.71
N GLY A 482 3.14 22.41 2.70
CA GLY A 482 2.09 22.71 1.71
C GLY A 482 2.05 21.78 0.49
N ARG A 483 2.97 20.82 0.37
CA ARG A 483 3.04 19.89 -0.77
C ARG A 483 2.06 18.73 -0.58
N ARG A 484 1.43 18.31 -1.67
CA ARG A 484 0.60 17.09 -1.72
C ARG A 484 1.45 15.85 -1.99
N PRO A 485 0.99 14.63 -1.62
CA PRO A 485 1.77 13.40 -1.76
C PRO A 485 2.37 13.15 -3.14
N HIS A 486 1.64 13.42 -4.22
CA HIS A 486 2.12 13.25 -5.61
C HIS A 486 3.24 14.25 -6.01
N GLN A 487 3.52 15.24 -5.16
CA GLN A 487 4.58 16.24 -5.37
C GLN A 487 5.84 15.96 -4.54
N LEU A 488 5.86 14.84 -3.80
CA LEU A 488 6.95 14.44 -2.92
C LEU A 488 7.77 13.31 -3.56
N SER A 489 9.09 13.33 -3.39
CA SER A 489 9.91 12.15 -3.65
C SER A 489 9.63 11.04 -2.64
N GLY A 490 10.06 9.79 -2.92
CA GLY A 490 9.88 8.66 -1.99
C GLY A 490 10.44 8.94 -0.59
N GLY A 491 11.69 9.44 -0.51
CA GLY A 491 12.31 9.82 0.76
C GLY A 491 11.61 10.96 1.49
N GLN A 492 11.11 11.96 0.75
CA GLN A 492 10.32 13.07 1.31
C GLN A 492 8.99 12.59 1.87
N ALA A 493 8.26 11.75 1.12
CA ALA A 493 7.00 11.17 1.56
C ALA A 493 7.20 10.31 2.81
N GLN A 494 8.30 9.56 2.89
CA GLN A 494 8.63 8.75 4.06
C GLN A 494 8.91 9.59 5.31
N ARG A 495 9.58 10.76 5.17
CA ARG A 495 9.79 11.69 6.30
C ARG A 495 8.46 12.23 6.81
N VAL A 496 7.57 12.63 5.89
CA VAL A 496 6.22 13.09 6.25
C VAL A 496 5.42 11.97 6.93
N ALA A 497 5.54 10.72 6.46
CA ALA A 497 4.88 9.57 7.08
C ALA A 497 5.40 9.28 8.49
N LEU A 498 6.72 9.39 8.72
CA LEU A 498 7.34 9.28 10.05
C LEU A 498 6.87 10.39 10.99
N ALA A 499 6.88 11.65 10.53
CA ALA A 499 6.33 12.76 11.31
C ALA A 499 4.86 12.53 11.67
N ARG A 500 4.06 12.00 10.73
CA ARG A 500 2.65 11.65 10.95
C ARG A 500 2.47 10.54 11.99
N ALA A 501 3.31 9.50 11.97
CA ALA A 501 3.25 8.42 12.95
C ALA A 501 3.63 8.89 14.37
N LEU A 502 4.53 9.88 14.48
CA LEU A 502 4.97 10.45 15.76
C LEU A 502 4.04 11.53 16.32
N ALA A 503 3.24 12.18 15.47
CA ALA A 503 2.38 13.29 15.88
C ALA A 503 1.34 12.96 16.97
N PRO A 504 0.71 11.76 17.00
CA PRO A 504 -0.21 11.37 18.07
C PRO A 504 0.44 11.06 19.42
N GLU A 505 1.78 11.07 19.50
CA GLU A 505 2.54 10.64 20.69
C GLU A 505 2.16 9.22 21.14
N PRO A 506 2.43 8.21 20.29
CA PRO A 506 2.09 6.82 20.59
C PRO A 506 2.94 6.26 21.72
N ASP A 507 2.39 5.28 22.45
CA ASP A 507 3.12 4.51 23.46
C ASP A 507 4.13 3.54 22.81
N VAL A 508 3.81 3.07 21.59
CA VAL A 508 4.66 2.20 20.78
C VAL A 508 4.67 2.67 19.32
N LEU A 509 5.87 2.83 18.75
CA LEU A 509 6.05 3.08 17.32
C LEU A 509 6.35 1.76 16.59
N LEU A 510 5.57 1.44 15.56
CA LEU A 510 5.73 0.25 14.74
C LEU A 510 6.22 0.68 13.36
N LEU A 511 7.37 0.17 12.93
CA LEU A 511 8.02 0.52 11.66
C LEU A 511 8.14 -0.74 10.81
N ASP A 512 7.40 -0.80 9.71
CA ASP A 512 7.44 -1.93 8.77
C ASP A 512 8.33 -1.58 7.58
N GLU A 513 9.57 -2.06 7.58
CA GLU A 513 10.58 -1.81 6.54
C GLU A 513 10.65 -0.36 6.05
N PRO A 514 10.91 0.62 6.94
CA PRO A 514 10.82 2.04 6.62
C PRO A 514 11.80 2.51 5.53
N LEU A 515 12.75 1.68 5.12
CA LEU A 515 13.87 2.04 4.27
C LEU A 515 13.94 1.21 2.98
N SER A 516 13.15 0.15 2.83
CA SER A 516 13.30 -0.81 1.72
C SER A 516 12.90 -0.27 0.35
N ALA A 517 11.99 0.71 0.31
CA ALA A 517 11.53 1.35 -0.92
C ALA A 517 12.31 2.64 -1.28
N LEU A 518 13.39 2.97 -0.57
CA LEU A 518 14.16 4.19 -0.78
C LEU A 518 15.40 3.94 -1.63
N ASP A 519 15.79 4.95 -2.41
CA ASP A 519 17.13 4.94 -3.02
C ASP A 519 18.23 4.99 -1.95
N VAL A 520 19.46 4.64 -2.33
CA VAL A 520 20.60 4.52 -1.40
C VAL A 520 20.83 5.81 -0.62
N SER A 521 20.75 6.98 -1.27
CA SER A 521 21.00 8.27 -0.63
C SER A 521 19.89 8.67 0.34
N ALA A 522 18.64 8.44 -0.04
CA ALA A 522 17.47 8.68 0.78
C ALA A 522 17.43 7.73 1.99
N ALA A 523 17.83 6.47 1.82
CA ALA A 523 17.95 5.49 2.91
C ALA A 523 18.98 5.95 3.94
N VAL A 524 20.18 6.38 3.52
CA VAL A 524 21.21 6.92 4.43
C VAL A 524 20.68 8.12 5.23
N ALA A 525 20.06 9.08 4.55
CA ALA A 525 19.53 10.27 5.23
C ALA A 525 18.37 9.92 6.18
N MET A 526 17.53 8.95 5.83
CA MET A 526 16.44 8.50 6.71
C MET A 526 16.96 7.71 7.92
N ARG A 527 17.99 6.86 7.76
CA ARG A 527 18.64 6.17 8.89
C ARG A 527 19.16 7.17 9.93
N GLN A 528 19.74 8.29 9.48
CA GLN A 528 20.18 9.37 10.37
C GLN A 528 19.01 10.00 11.15
N VAL A 529 17.88 10.23 10.47
CA VAL A 529 16.65 10.74 11.10
C VAL A 529 16.12 9.74 12.14
N LEU A 530 15.99 8.46 11.79
CA LEU A 530 15.54 7.40 12.69
C LEU A 530 16.45 7.28 13.92
N ARG A 531 17.77 7.27 13.71
CA ARG A 531 18.76 7.26 14.79
C ARG A 531 18.57 8.44 15.74
N THR A 532 18.39 9.65 15.20
CA THR A 532 18.21 10.87 16.01
C THR A 532 16.91 10.84 16.82
N LEU A 533 15.84 10.26 16.26
CA LEU A 533 14.52 10.27 16.89
C LEU A 533 14.30 9.13 17.90
N LEU A 534 14.95 7.99 17.68
CA LEU A 534 14.67 6.75 18.43
C LEU A 534 15.79 6.42 19.42
N ARG A 535 17.05 6.48 19.01
CA ARG A 535 18.17 6.02 19.83
C ARG A 535 18.36 6.92 21.05
N GLY A 536 18.33 6.35 22.25
CA GLY A 536 18.44 7.10 23.51
C GLY A 536 17.24 7.99 23.85
N SER A 537 16.13 7.89 23.11
CA SER A 537 14.94 8.72 23.33
C SER A 537 13.97 8.17 24.38
N GLY A 538 14.21 6.94 24.87
CA GLY A 538 13.30 6.24 25.79
C GLY A 538 11.98 5.79 25.15
N ARG A 539 11.84 5.89 23.83
CA ARG A 539 10.65 5.44 23.09
C ARG A 539 10.71 3.94 22.84
N THR A 540 9.61 3.24 23.10
CA THR A 540 9.46 1.85 22.64
C THR A 540 9.16 1.86 21.15
N ALA A 541 10.01 1.20 20.35
CA ALA A 541 9.79 1.03 18.93
C ALA A 541 10.07 -0.41 18.49
N VAL A 542 9.27 -0.90 17.54
CA VAL A 542 9.48 -2.19 16.87
C VAL A 542 9.81 -1.90 15.41
N LEU A 543 11.01 -2.28 14.98
CA LEU A 543 11.52 -2.06 13.63
C LEU A 543 11.63 -3.38 12.88
N VAL A 544 10.74 -3.63 11.93
CA VAL A 544 10.93 -4.72 10.97
C VAL A 544 11.91 -4.25 9.90
N THR A 545 13.00 -4.99 9.71
CA THR A 545 13.99 -4.74 8.66
C THR A 545 14.68 -6.04 8.26
N HIS A 546 15.35 -6.03 7.11
CA HIS A 546 16.25 -7.08 6.67
C HIS A 546 17.67 -6.54 6.40
N ASP A 547 17.93 -5.26 6.66
CA ASP A 547 19.23 -4.60 6.45
C ASP A 547 20.00 -4.51 7.77
N LEU A 548 21.22 -5.05 7.79
CA LEU A 548 22.12 -5.03 8.94
C LEU A 548 22.43 -3.59 9.41
N LEU A 549 22.57 -2.65 8.47
CA LEU A 549 22.90 -1.26 8.78
C LEU A 549 21.78 -0.58 9.58
N ASP A 550 20.53 -0.97 9.35
CA ASP A 550 19.39 -0.42 10.09
C ASP A 550 19.42 -0.90 11.55
N VAL A 551 19.71 -2.18 11.75
CA VAL A 551 19.84 -2.78 13.09
C VAL A 551 20.97 -2.09 13.86
N LEU A 552 22.17 -2.00 13.27
CA LEU A 552 23.34 -1.38 13.92
C LEU A 552 23.15 0.12 14.18
N ALA A 553 22.42 0.81 13.31
CA ALA A 553 22.21 2.24 13.46
C ALA A 553 21.27 2.58 14.63
N VAL A 554 20.22 1.77 14.84
CA VAL A 554 19.06 2.18 15.66
C VAL A 554 18.61 1.18 16.71
N ALA A 555 18.82 -0.13 16.54
CA ALA A 555 18.25 -1.15 17.43
C ALA A 555 19.11 -1.42 18.66
N ASP A 556 18.45 -1.62 19.80
CA ASP A 556 19.07 -2.02 21.07
C ASP A 556 19.03 -3.56 21.24
N ALA A 557 17.94 -4.18 20.79
CA ALA A 557 17.72 -5.62 20.83
C ALA A 557 17.21 -6.15 19.48
N VAL A 558 17.34 -7.45 19.27
CA VAL A 558 16.91 -8.17 18.07
C VAL A 558 16.02 -9.34 18.47
N VAL A 559 14.97 -9.55 17.69
CA VAL A 559 14.13 -10.76 17.69
C VAL A 559 14.16 -11.34 16.28
N VAL A 560 14.56 -12.59 16.15
CA VAL A 560 14.55 -13.33 14.89
C VAL A 560 13.33 -14.23 14.87
N LEU A 561 12.48 -14.05 13.87
CA LEU A 561 11.34 -14.90 13.59
C LEU A 561 11.68 -15.87 12.45
N ASP A 562 11.30 -17.13 12.60
CA ASP A 562 11.31 -18.12 11.53
C ASP A 562 10.16 -19.10 11.71
N GLY A 563 9.53 -19.53 10.60
CA GLY A 563 8.40 -20.46 10.65
C GLY A 563 7.23 -20.03 11.54
N GLY A 564 7.04 -18.72 11.76
CA GLY A 564 5.98 -18.20 12.61
C GLY A 564 6.30 -18.20 14.11
N ARG A 565 7.53 -18.47 14.52
CA ARG A 565 7.99 -18.54 15.91
C ARG A 565 9.23 -17.67 16.14
N VAL A 566 9.49 -17.31 17.40
CA VAL A 566 10.78 -16.72 17.80
C VAL A 566 11.83 -17.82 17.84
N VAL A 567 12.92 -17.65 17.10
CA VAL A 567 14.04 -18.60 17.07
C VAL A 567 15.29 -18.07 17.79
N GLU A 568 15.40 -16.76 17.96
CA GLU A 568 16.52 -16.12 18.65
C GLU A 568 16.10 -14.73 19.13
N GLN A 569 16.52 -14.36 20.34
CA GLN A 569 16.27 -13.04 20.90
C GLN A 569 17.42 -12.63 21.82
N GLY A 570 17.83 -11.36 21.75
CA GLY A 570 18.86 -10.83 22.64
C GLY A 570 19.31 -9.41 22.27
N PRO A 571 20.35 -8.88 22.95
CA PRO A 571 20.99 -7.63 22.57
C PRO A 571 21.43 -7.66 21.11
N ALA A 572 21.24 -6.55 20.40
CA ALA A 572 21.50 -6.51 18.95
C ALA A 572 22.95 -6.91 18.61
N LEU A 573 23.93 -6.43 19.39
CA LEU A 573 25.33 -6.77 19.18
C LEU A 573 25.61 -8.26 19.40
N GLU A 574 24.99 -8.88 20.41
CA GLU A 574 25.18 -10.30 20.71
C GLU A 574 24.63 -11.18 19.59
N VAL A 575 23.37 -10.97 19.18
CA VAL A 575 22.72 -11.73 18.09
C VAL A 575 23.47 -11.58 16.76
N LEU A 576 24.08 -10.42 16.51
CA LEU A 576 24.82 -10.16 15.27
C LEU A 576 26.27 -10.68 15.30
N THR A 577 26.91 -10.77 16.47
CA THR A 577 28.31 -11.22 16.59
C THR A 577 28.45 -12.69 16.96
N ARG A 578 27.44 -13.24 17.65
CA ARG A 578 27.33 -14.65 18.06
C ARG A 578 25.96 -15.20 17.63
N PRO A 579 25.66 -15.23 16.32
CA PRO A 579 24.35 -15.65 15.83
C PRO A 579 24.09 -17.13 16.10
N ARG A 580 22.90 -17.44 16.61
CA ARG A 580 22.44 -18.81 16.90
C ARG A 580 21.37 -19.29 15.91
N SER A 581 20.83 -18.39 15.10
CA SER A 581 19.89 -18.70 14.02
C SER A 581 20.52 -18.55 12.64
N ALA A 582 20.08 -19.40 11.70
CA ALA A 582 20.54 -19.35 10.32
C ALA A 582 20.27 -17.99 9.64
N PHE A 583 19.18 -17.32 10.00
CA PHE A 583 18.88 -15.98 9.48
C PHE A 583 19.84 -14.93 10.03
N ALA A 584 20.09 -14.90 11.35
CA ALA A 584 21.04 -13.96 11.95
C ALA A 584 22.46 -14.18 11.40
N ALA A 585 22.88 -15.43 11.21
CA ALA A 585 24.19 -15.76 10.63
C ALA A 585 24.34 -15.25 9.19
N ARG A 586 23.30 -15.42 8.35
CA ARG A 586 23.29 -14.86 6.99
C ARG A 586 23.35 -13.34 7.01
N LEU A 587 22.64 -12.69 7.92
CA LEU A 587 22.65 -11.23 8.06
C LEU A 587 24.02 -10.71 8.53
N ALA A 588 24.64 -11.40 9.49
CA ALA A 588 25.99 -11.12 9.98
C ALA A 588 27.08 -11.46 8.95
N GLY A 589 26.74 -12.22 7.90
CA GLY A 589 27.67 -12.61 6.84
C GLY A 589 28.63 -13.71 7.25
N VAL A 590 28.25 -14.58 8.19
CA VAL A 590 29.04 -15.72 8.67
C VAL A 590 28.36 -17.05 8.31
N ASN A 591 29.17 -18.10 8.19
CA ASN A 591 28.65 -19.46 8.22
C ASN A 591 28.26 -19.83 9.65
N LEU A 592 27.23 -20.65 9.79
CA LEU A 592 26.76 -21.16 11.09
C LEU A 592 26.52 -22.66 10.99
N VAL A 593 27.05 -23.39 11.96
CA VAL A 593 26.77 -24.81 12.18
C VAL A 593 26.37 -25.00 13.63
N LEU A 594 25.17 -25.54 13.85
CA LEU A 594 24.66 -25.90 15.18
C LEU A 594 24.85 -27.41 15.39
N GLY A 595 25.30 -27.79 16.58
CA GLY A 595 25.52 -29.20 16.93
C GLY A 595 25.92 -29.38 18.39
N GLY A 596 26.28 -30.61 18.76
CA GLY A 596 26.83 -30.90 20.09
C GLY A 596 28.33 -30.63 20.16
N LEU A 597 28.82 -30.15 21.29
CA LEU A 597 30.26 -30.09 21.54
C LEU A 597 30.82 -31.50 21.74
N ALA A 598 31.85 -31.86 20.97
CA ALA A 598 32.52 -33.15 21.07
C ALA A 598 33.00 -33.44 22.50
N PRO A 599 33.11 -34.71 22.93
CA PRO A 599 33.60 -35.07 24.26
C PRO A 599 35.01 -34.54 24.58
N GLU A 600 35.84 -34.43 23.54
CA GLU A 600 37.19 -33.88 23.60
C GLU A 600 37.21 -32.34 23.76
N GLY A 601 36.07 -31.69 23.56
CA GLY A 601 35.89 -30.26 23.77
C GLY A 601 36.57 -29.38 22.72
N ASP A 602 36.88 -29.88 21.53
CA ASP A 602 37.61 -29.14 20.49
C ASP A 602 36.83 -28.95 19.16
N ALA A 603 35.63 -29.51 19.04
CA ALA A 603 34.83 -29.51 17.82
C ALA A 603 33.32 -29.47 18.07
N VAL A 604 32.58 -28.86 17.13
CA VAL A 604 31.13 -29.07 17.02
C VAL A 604 30.86 -30.27 16.11
N VAL A 605 29.91 -31.12 16.50
CA VAL A 605 29.51 -32.32 15.75
C VAL A 605 28.01 -32.29 15.49
N THR A 606 27.63 -32.48 14.23
CA THR A 606 26.24 -32.57 13.78
C THR A 606 26.13 -33.50 12.59
N GLY A 607 25.42 -34.63 12.74
CA GLY A 607 25.40 -35.68 11.71
C GLY A 607 26.80 -36.20 11.38
N SER A 608 27.20 -36.14 10.11
CA SER A 608 28.54 -36.50 9.63
C SER A 608 29.54 -35.34 9.66
N LEU A 609 29.08 -34.13 9.97
CA LEU A 609 29.90 -32.92 10.00
C LEU A 609 30.57 -32.74 11.37
N ALA A 610 31.90 -32.67 11.37
CA ALA A 610 32.71 -32.27 12.52
C ALA A 610 33.55 -31.04 12.14
N LEU A 611 33.45 -29.98 12.95
CA LEU A 611 34.23 -28.75 12.76
C LEU A 611 35.02 -28.44 14.02
N HIS A 612 36.34 -28.57 13.94
CA HIS A 612 37.27 -28.16 14.98
C HIS A 612 37.43 -26.65 15.00
N GLY A 613 37.51 -26.06 16.19
CA GLY A 613 37.57 -24.62 16.34
C GLY A 613 38.15 -24.14 17.67
N LEU A 614 38.17 -22.83 17.84
CA LEU A 614 38.44 -22.16 19.11
C LEU A 614 37.16 -22.17 19.94
N VAL A 615 37.17 -22.92 21.04
CA VAL A 615 36.01 -23.09 21.92
C VAL A 615 36.01 -22.02 22.99
N ASP A 616 34.87 -21.35 23.16
CA ASP A 616 34.64 -20.40 24.24
C ASP A 616 34.77 -21.13 25.59
N PRO A 617 35.53 -20.61 26.56
CA PRO A 617 35.66 -21.23 27.88
C PRO A 617 34.35 -21.45 28.63
N ALA A 618 33.28 -20.74 28.25
CA ALA A 618 31.94 -20.95 28.79
C ALA A 618 31.32 -22.30 28.39
N CYS A 619 31.87 -22.97 27.38
CA CYS A 619 31.28 -24.18 26.84
C CYS A 619 31.52 -25.43 27.70
N GLN A 620 30.53 -26.32 27.75
CA GLN A 620 30.61 -27.63 28.42
C GLN A 620 30.47 -28.80 27.44
N ALA A 621 31.26 -29.87 27.65
CA ALA A 621 31.22 -31.05 26.80
C ALA A 621 29.80 -31.65 26.73
N GLY A 622 29.34 -31.95 25.52
CA GLY A 622 28.01 -32.51 25.26
C GLY A 622 26.86 -31.50 25.23
N GLU A 623 27.10 -30.21 25.47
CA GLU A 623 26.07 -29.18 25.29
C GLU A 623 25.85 -28.83 23.81
N GLN A 624 24.75 -28.14 23.51
CA GLN A 624 24.52 -27.56 22.19
C GLN A 624 25.36 -26.29 22.02
N VAL A 625 26.14 -26.25 20.94
CA VAL A 625 27.03 -25.14 20.59
C VAL A 625 26.81 -24.69 19.14
N ALA A 626 27.16 -23.44 18.89
CA ALA A 626 27.19 -22.82 17.58
C ALA A 626 28.65 -22.62 17.14
N ALA A 627 29.00 -23.09 15.96
CA ALA A 627 30.27 -22.80 15.30
C ALA A 627 30.06 -21.79 14.17
N THR A 628 30.86 -20.73 14.17
CA THR A 628 30.81 -19.69 13.15
C THR A 628 32.18 -19.43 12.53
N PHE A 629 32.18 -19.06 11.25
CA PHE A 629 33.39 -18.69 10.51
C PHE A 629 33.04 -17.84 9.30
N SER A 630 33.96 -16.98 8.88
CA SER A 630 33.75 -16.12 7.72
C SER A 630 33.78 -16.92 6.41
N PRO A 631 32.89 -16.67 5.44
CA PRO A 631 32.99 -17.22 4.09
C PRO A 631 34.34 -16.92 3.41
N ARG A 632 35.00 -15.82 3.79
CA ARG A 632 36.35 -15.46 3.29
C ARG A 632 37.47 -16.34 3.85
N ALA A 633 37.24 -17.03 4.96
CA ALA A 633 38.19 -17.98 5.54
C ALA A 633 38.10 -19.37 4.87
N VAL A 634 37.12 -19.57 3.97
CA VAL A 634 36.87 -20.85 3.31
C VAL A 634 37.59 -20.91 1.97
N SER A 635 38.42 -21.93 1.80
CA SER A 635 39.04 -22.29 0.52
C SER A 635 38.23 -23.39 -0.16
N VAL A 636 38.11 -23.31 -1.50
CA VAL A 636 37.34 -24.28 -2.30
C VAL A 636 38.30 -25.18 -3.09
N HIS A 637 38.14 -26.49 -2.97
CA HIS A 637 38.99 -27.50 -3.61
C HIS A 637 38.16 -28.55 -4.35
N ARG A 638 38.73 -29.15 -5.41
CA ARG A 638 38.16 -30.33 -6.10
C ARG A 638 38.62 -31.65 -5.50
N THR A 639 39.80 -31.65 -4.90
CA THR A 639 40.41 -32.80 -4.23
C THR A 639 40.78 -32.42 -2.80
N PRO A 640 40.81 -33.39 -1.85
CA PRO A 640 41.14 -33.08 -0.46
C PRO A 640 42.48 -32.36 -0.34
N PRO A 641 42.52 -31.15 0.25
CA PRO A 641 43.75 -30.41 0.40
C PRO A 641 44.66 -31.11 1.42
N GLY A 642 45.96 -31.18 1.12
CA GLY A 642 46.97 -31.54 2.12
C GLY A 642 47.33 -30.35 3.00
N GLY A 643 47.86 -30.60 4.20
CA GLY A 643 48.41 -29.58 5.09
C GLY A 643 47.72 -29.52 6.45
N SER A 644 47.74 -28.32 7.07
CA SER A 644 47.21 -28.06 8.41
C SER A 644 45.71 -27.70 8.55
N PRO A 645 44.89 -27.46 7.50
CA PRO A 645 43.45 -27.30 7.69
C PRO A 645 42.83 -28.57 8.28
N ARG A 646 42.26 -28.46 9.50
CA ARG A 646 41.59 -29.59 10.17
C ARG A 646 40.16 -29.83 9.67
N ASN A 647 39.54 -28.83 9.06
CA ASN A 647 38.14 -28.91 8.64
C ASN A 647 38.07 -28.97 7.12
N VAL A 648 37.66 -30.13 6.59
CA VAL A 648 37.41 -30.35 5.17
C VAL A 648 36.02 -30.96 5.03
N VAL A 649 35.14 -30.26 4.31
CA VAL A 649 33.71 -30.59 4.24
C VAL A 649 33.29 -30.76 2.78
N GLY A 650 32.69 -31.90 2.44
CA GLY A 650 32.06 -32.12 1.14
C GLY A 650 30.76 -31.35 1.01
N VAL A 651 30.65 -30.56 -0.06
CA VAL A 651 29.48 -29.72 -0.34
C VAL A 651 29.09 -29.77 -1.81
N THR A 652 27.81 -29.58 -2.09
CA THR A 652 27.27 -29.40 -3.44
C THR A 652 26.88 -27.95 -3.63
N VAL A 653 27.43 -27.30 -4.65
CA VAL A 653 27.17 -25.89 -4.98
C VAL A 653 25.69 -25.72 -5.34
N THR A 654 25.01 -24.83 -4.63
CA THR A 654 23.59 -24.49 -4.85
C THR A 654 23.43 -23.15 -5.54
N GLY A 655 24.43 -22.27 -5.51
CA GLY A 655 24.36 -20.99 -6.20
C GLY A 655 25.68 -20.21 -6.19
N LEU A 656 25.77 -19.24 -7.08
CA LEU A 656 26.88 -18.30 -7.19
C LEU A 656 26.29 -16.88 -7.13
N GLU A 657 26.77 -16.05 -6.21
CA GLU A 657 26.33 -14.67 -6.03
C GLU A 657 27.51 -13.73 -6.23
N HIS A 658 27.33 -12.69 -7.05
CA HIS A 658 28.37 -11.69 -7.28
C HIS A 658 28.41 -10.67 -6.13
N LEU A 659 29.59 -10.45 -5.54
CA LEU A 659 29.84 -9.54 -4.41
C LEU A 659 30.99 -8.58 -4.75
N GLY A 660 30.81 -7.72 -5.75
CA GLY A 660 31.85 -6.82 -6.24
C GLY A 660 33.05 -7.61 -6.76
N GLU A 661 34.21 -7.50 -6.11
CA GLU A 661 35.44 -8.21 -6.53
C GLU A 661 35.42 -9.72 -6.22
N LEU A 662 34.43 -10.20 -5.47
CA LEU A 662 34.32 -11.60 -5.05
C LEU A 662 33.05 -12.26 -5.60
N VAL A 663 33.06 -13.59 -5.60
CA VAL A 663 31.89 -14.44 -5.84
C VAL A 663 31.65 -15.29 -4.60
N ARG A 664 30.45 -15.17 -4.04
CA ARG A 664 29.99 -16.04 -2.96
C ARG A 664 29.42 -17.32 -3.55
N VAL A 665 30.11 -18.42 -3.27
CA VAL A 665 29.68 -19.77 -3.59
C VAL A 665 28.81 -20.26 -2.45
N ARG A 666 27.51 -20.42 -2.68
CA ARG A 666 26.61 -21.10 -1.74
C ARG A 666 26.62 -22.58 -2.05
N ALA A 667 26.69 -23.39 -1.00
CA ALA A 667 26.70 -24.83 -1.12
C ALA A 667 25.98 -25.48 0.08
N THR A 668 25.59 -26.74 -0.09
CA THR A 668 24.97 -27.54 0.97
C THR A 668 25.74 -28.82 1.21
N THR A 669 25.90 -29.22 2.46
CA THR A 669 26.45 -30.54 2.80
C THR A 669 25.45 -31.66 2.49
N ALA A 670 25.90 -32.92 2.51
CA ALA A 670 25.03 -34.08 2.38
C ALA A 670 23.92 -34.12 3.45
N ASP A 671 24.23 -33.63 4.65
CA ASP A 671 23.30 -33.53 5.79
C ASP A 671 22.41 -32.27 5.73
N GLY A 672 22.49 -31.48 4.65
CA GLY A 672 21.62 -30.32 4.43
C GLY A 672 22.08 -29.01 5.06
N HIS A 673 23.28 -28.93 5.64
CA HIS A 673 23.81 -27.68 6.19
C HIS A 673 24.23 -26.74 5.07
N SER A 674 23.75 -25.49 5.11
CA SER A 674 24.12 -24.47 4.13
C SER A 674 25.40 -23.74 4.55
N LEU A 675 26.41 -23.76 3.68
CA LEU A 675 27.70 -23.11 3.86
C LEU A 675 27.98 -22.18 2.67
N ALA A 676 28.88 -21.22 2.86
CA ALA A 676 29.32 -20.28 1.85
C ALA A 676 30.83 -20.09 1.86
N ALA A 677 31.39 -19.84 0.69
CA ALA A 677 32.79 -19.44 0.50
C ALA A 677 32.87 -18.21 -0.41
N ASP A 678 33.70 -17.23 -0.06
CA ASP A 678 33.93 -16.05 -0.90
C ASP A 678 35.26 -16.21 -1.62
N ILE A 679 35.21 -16.41 -2.95
CA ILE A 679 36.39 -16.62 -3.79
C ILE A 679 36.41 -15.62 -4.97
N THR A 680 37.53 -15.55 -5.69
CA THR A 680 37.63 -14.66 -6.86
C THR A 680 36.87 -15.23 -8.07
N PRO A 681 36.41 -14.38 -9.01
CA PRO A 681 35.86 -14.83 -10.28
C PRO A 681 36.79 -15.77 -11.06
N ALA A 682 38.11 -15.53 -10.98
CA ALA A 682 39.12 -16.41 -11.59
C ALA A 682 39.08 -17.82 -11.01
N ALA A 683 39.01 -17.95 -9.67
CA ALA A 683 38.90 -19.25 -9.01
C ALA A 683 37.60 -19.98 -9.38
N VAL A 684 36.48 -19.26 -9.53
CA VAL A 684 35.20 -19.84 -10.01
C VAL A 684 35.38 -20.46 -11.40
N ALA A 685 36.05 -19.76 -12.31
CA ALA A 685 36.27 -20.22 -13.68
C ALA A 685 37.26 -21.40 -13.74
N GLU A 686 38.40 -21.31 -13.04
CA GLU A 686 39.40 -22.37 -12.96
C GLU A 686 38.84 -23.65 -12.36
N LEU A 687 38.03 -23.52 -11.31
CA LEU A 687 37.35 -24.64 -10.67
C LEU A 687 36.08 -25.06 -11.42
N SER A 688 35.72 -24.39 -12.52
CA SER A 688 34.47 -24.57 -13.29
C SER A 688 33.25 -24.79 -12.41
N LEU A 689 33.07 -23.92 -11.41
CA LEU A 689 31.96 -24.04 -10.46
C LEU A 689 30.65 -23.67 -11.15
N GLN A 690 29.65 -24.49 -10.92
CA GLN A 690 28.29 -24.30 -11.40
C GLN A 690 27.32 -24.94 -10.41
N HIS A 691 26.03 -24.62 -10.55
CA HIS A 691 25.00 -25.28 -9.77
C HIS A 691 25.09 -26.81 -9.91
N GLY A 692 25.02 -27.53 -8.79
CA GLY A 692 25.16 -28.98 -8.72
C GLY A 692 26.60 -29.51 -8.67
N ALA A 693 27.63 -28.66 -8.79
CA ALA A 693 29.02 -29.11 -8.69
C ALA A 693 29.36 -29.56 -7.26
N THR A 694 29.98 -30.74 -7.12
CA THR A 694 30.49 -31.22 -5.82
C THR A 694 31.93 -30.76 -5.63
N VAL A 695 32.18 -30.09 -4.50
CA VAL A 695 33.49 -29.55 -4.11
C VAL A 695 33.74 -29.75 -2.62
N LEU A 696 34.95 -29.43 -2.18
CA LEU A 696 35.37 -29.48 -0.80
C LEU A 696 35.61 -28.07 -0.29
N PHE A 697 34.94 -27.71 0.79
CA PHE A 697 35.21 -26.49 1.55
C PHE A 697 36.23 -26.81 2.64
N SER A 698 37.31 -26.03 2.69
CA SER A 698 38.38 -26.18 3.68
C SER A 698 38.51 -24.90 4.50
N VAL A 699 38.52 -25.03 5.82
CA VAL A 699 38.69 -23.90 6.75
C VAL A 699 39.65 -24.29 7.87
N LYS A 700 40.50 -23.35 8.30
CA LYS A 700 41.42 -23.58 9.42
C LYS A 700 40.64 -23.55 10.73
N ALA A 701 40.99 -24.43 11.67
CA ALA A 701 40.34 -24.44 12.99
C ALA A 701 40.49 -23.10 13.73
N ALA A 702 41.59 -22.37 13.52
CA ALA A 702 41.80 -21.05 14.11
C ALA A 702 40.82 -19.95 13.61
N GLU A 703 40.12 -20.19 12.50
CA GLU A 703 39.11 -19.28 11.92
C GLU A 703 37.68 -19.66 12.33
N VAL A 704 37.51 -20.78 13.05
CA VAL A 704 36.22 -21.27 13.52
C VAL A 704 36.08 -20.95 15.00
N THR A 705 35.07 -20.17 15.35
CA THR A 705 34.74 -19.86 16.75
C THR A 705 33.54 -20.69 17.19
N ILE A 706 33.65 -21.38 18.32
CA ILE A 706 32.60 -22.23 18.90
C ILE A 706 32.15 -21.60 20.22
N PHE A 707 30.84 -21.38 20.38
CA PHE A 707 30.24 -20.77 21.58
C PHE A 707 28.88 -21.43 21.91
N PRO A 708 28.32 -21.24 23.11
CA PRO A 708 27.05 -21.87 23.49
C PRO A 708 25.89 -21.47 22.57
N ALA A 709 25.04 -22.44 22.20
CA ALA A 709 23.89 -22.24 21.32
C ALA A 709 22.72 -21.52 22.01
#